data_AF-A0A6P5TBM1-F1
#
_entry.id   AF-A0A6P5TBM1-F1
#
_cell.length_a   1.000
_cell.length_b   1.000
_cell.length_c   1.000
_cell.angle_alpha   90.00
_cell.angle_beta   90.00
_cell.angle_gamma   90.00
#
_symmetry.space_group_name_H-M   'P 1'
#
loop_
_entity.id
_entity.type
_entity.pdbx_description
1 polymer ?
#
loop_
_entity_poly.entity_id
_entity_poly.type
_entity_poly.pdbx_seq_one_letter_code
_entity_poly.pdbx_strand_id
1 'polypeptide(L)'
;MAKNDVPLGSVDDFLKRCQQSGDAAYGALRSVLDRLEDPKTRTQARIFLTDLQNRFPSKEACDQCFRTYHFQIEDIFFDQYEGYQGRKKLTMMVIPSIFVPEDWSFTFFEGLNRHSDSIFKDKTVAELGCGNGWISIAIAEKWLPSKVYGLDINPRAVKMSWINLYLNALDEKGQPIYDAEKKTLLDRVEFHESDLLSYCRANDIQLERIVGCIPQILNPNPDAMSKMITENASEEFLHSLSNYCALQGFLEDQFGLGLIARAVEEGIDVIKPMGIMIFNMGGRPGQAVCKRLFERRGFHVNKLWQTKILQAADTDISALVEIEKNSPHRFEFFMGLSGDQPICARTAWAYGNAGGRISHALSVYSCQLRQPNQVKTIFEFLNNGFHEISSSLDLSFEDDAVADEKIPFLAYLASVLKGSSFGTYEPPAGSKHFRNLIAGFMKTYHRIPLKADNVVVFPSRAVAIENALRLFSPRLAIVDEHLTRHLPRNWLTSLAIEGAGTDNPSEDSLTVIEAPRQSDLMIELIRKLKPQVVVTGIAEYEAVTSSAFVHLLDVTREIGSRLFLDISDQFELSSLPGSNGVLKYIGGTTLPSHAAIICGLVKNKVYSDLEVAFVISEEEAIFKALSKTVELLEGNTAPISQCYYGCLFHELLAFQLADRHPPAQRETASTKSAEMIGFASSAISVLNNAELSISEAGNSSLIHMDVDQSFLRVPSPVKAAIFESFARQNIAESEIDVTTSIKQFIKSTYGYPVDSSTEFIYADSSLALFNKLVVCCIQEGGTLCFPAGSNGNYVSAAKFLKANIVTIPTKPADGFKLTDMLLSGELETVNKPWVYISGPTINPTGLIYSNKEIESLLSICAKVGARVVIDTSFSGLEFDFEGWGGWNLVDSLSKLNSSNPSFCVSLLGELSLKMLSGALKFGFLVLNQSVLVETFYSFPGLSKPHNTVKYAIKKLLSLREQKPGDLWDAIAEHIKNLKSRSKRLKETLEKCGWDVLEPCGGVSMVAKPSSYLNKSVKFKKSPNDGGSTQKETMSEVKLDDSNIREVIHKATGLCINSGSWTGIPGYCRFTIALEESEFERALDCIVKFRDTIKN
;
A
#
# COMPACT_ATOMS: atom_id res chain seq x y z
N MET A 1 -59.71 9.54 12.97
CA MET A 1 -60.75 8.52 12.73
C MET A 1 -60.46 7.34 13.63
N ALA A 2 -61.43 6.94 14.45
CA ALA A 2 -61.32 5.81 15.38
C ALA A 2 -60.94 4.54 14.61
N LYS A 3 -59.84 3.87 15.00
CA LYS A 3 -59.52 2.53 14.50
C LYS A 3 -60.58 1.57 15.04
N ASN A 4 -61.22 0.87 14.11
CA ASN A 4 -62.34 -0.03 14.33
C ASN A 4 -62.02 -1.13 15.38
N ASP A 5 -62.75 -1.12 16.49
CA ASP A 5 -63.03 -2.30 17.32
C ASP A 5 -63.89 -3.29 16.51
N VAL A 6 -63.28 -4.02 15.57
CA VAL A 6 -63.88 -5.27 15.09
C VAL A 6 -63.61 -6.31 16.18
N PRO A 7 -64.57 -7.06 16.72
CA PRO A 7 -64.26 -8.15 17.65
C PRO A 7 -63.39 -9.22 16.95
N LEU A 8 -62.48 -9.86 17.69
CA LEU A 8 -61.89 -11.13 17.25
C LEU A 8 -63.10 -12.05 17.16
N GLY A 9 -63.56 -12.35 15.94
CA GLY A 9 -64.75 -13.18 15.73
C GLY A 9 -64.56 -14.58 16.33
N SER A 10 -65.58 -15.43 16.22
CA SER A 10 -65.38 -16.84 16.56
C SER A 10 -64.22 -17.45 15.72
N VAL A 11 -63.60 -18.52 16.21
CA VAL A 11 -62.57 -19.26 15.43
C VAL A 11 -63.10 -19.62 14.03
N ASP A 12 -64.39 -19.97 13.91
CA ASP A 12 -65.03 -20.27 12.63
C ASP A 12 -65.12 -19.04 11.70
N ASP A 13 -65.41 -17.85 12.23
CA ASP A 13 -65.41 -16.60 11.44
C ASP A 13 -64.01 -16.24 10.93
N PHE A 14 -62.98 -16.51 11.73
CA PHE A 14 -61.59 -16.30 11.35
C PHE A 14 -61.18 -17.26 10.23
N LEU A 15 -61.46 -18.57 10.38
CA LEU A 15 -61.15 -19.57 9.37
C LEU A 15 -61.88 -19.31 8.05
N LYS A 16 -63.14 -18.85 8.11
CA LYS A 16 -63.91 -18.48 6.91
C LYS A 16 -63.30 -17.32 6.12
N ARG A 17 -62.63 -16.38 6.80
CA ARG A 17 -61.87 -15.31 6.12
C ARG A 17 -60.58 -15.84 5.51
N CYS A 18 -59.87 -16.70 6.24
CA CYS A 18 -58.61 -17.29 5.77
C CYS A 18 -58.80 -18.16 4.52
N GLN A 19 -59.96 -18.82 4.38
CA GLN A 19 -60.26 -19.67 3.22
C GLN A 19 -60.32 -18.93 1.87
N GLN A 20 -60.41 -17.59 1.87
CA GLN A 20 -60.57 -16.81 0.64
C GLN A 20 -59.29 -16.75 -0.21
N SER A 21 -58.14 -16.56 0.44
CA SER A 21 -56.80 -16.51 -0.16
C SER A 21 -55.75 -16.45 0.94
N GLY A 22 -54.48 -16.74 0.61
CA GLY A 22 -53.39 -16.57 1.59
C GLY A 22 -53.14 -15.11 1.97
N ASP A 23 -53.43 -14.14 1.09
CA ASP A 23 -53.45 -12.71 1.45
C ASP A 23 -54.54 -12.39 2.49
N ALA A 24 -55.73 -12.98 2.36
CA ALA A 24 -56.80 -12.81 3.34
C ALA A 24 -56.45 -13.47 4.68
N ALA A 25 -55.81 -14.64 4.65
CA ALA A 25 -55.29 -15.31 5.84
C ALA A 25 -54.21 -14.47 6.54
N TYR A 26 -53.23 -13.94 5.78
CA TYR A 26 -52.21 -13.03 6.30
C TYR A 26 -52.82 -11.77 6.91
N GLY A 27 -53.79 -11.13 6.22
CA GLY A 27 -54.49 -9.96 6.75
C GLY A 27 -55.23 -10.24 8.06
N ALA A 28 -55.84 -11.42 8.19
CA ALA A 28 -56.48 -11.86 9.43
C ALA A 28 -55.45 -12.08 10.55
N LEU A 29 -54.33 -12.75 10.26
CA LEU A 29 -53.24 -12.96 11.20
C LEU A 29 -52.58 -11.66 11.66
N ARG A 30 -52.41 -10.69 10.77
CA ARG A 30 -51.94 -9.34 11.12
C ARG A 30 -52.86 -8.66 12.13
N SER A 31 -54.18 -8.81 11.97
CA SER A 31 -55.13 -8.27 12.95
C SER A 31 -55.04 -8.97 14.32
N VAL A 32 -54.62 -10.24 14.36
CA VAL A 32 -54.30 -10.94 15.62
C VAL A 32 -53.02 -10.36 16.23
N LEU A 33 -51.99 -10.13 15.42
CA LEU A 33 -50.73 -9.53 15.87
C LEU A 33 -50.94 -8.13 16.47
N ASP A 34 -51.70 -7.24 15.83
CA ASP A 34 -51.98 -5.89 16.35
C ASP A 34 -52.55 -5.94 17.79
N ARG A 35 -53.32 -6.98 18.12
CA ARG A 35 -53.86 -7.20 19.47
C ARG A 35 -52.91 -7.88 20.42
N LEU A 36 -52.05 -8.77 19.91
CA LEU A 36 -50.96 -9.33 20.71
C LEU A 36 -49.99 -8.21 21.14
N GLU A 37 -49.74 -7.23 20.27
CA GLU A 37 -48.89 -6.08 20.57
C GLU A 37 -49.49 -5.17 21.65
N ASP A 38 -50.81 -4.92 21.62
CA ASP A 38 -51.51 -4.13 22.65
C ASP A 38 -51.66 -4.89 23.98
N PRO A 39 -51.02 -4.43 25.08
CA PRO A 39 -51.12 -5.08 26.39
C PRO A 39 -52.54 -5.27 26.91
N LYS A 40 -53.51 -4.44 26.49
CA LYS A 40 -54.92 -4.54 26.91
C LYS A 40 -55.65 -5.71 26.26
N THR A 41 -55.25 -6.12 25.06
CA THR A 41 -55.94 -7.14 24.26
C THR A 41 -55.12 -8.42 24.08
N ARG A 42 -53.83 -8.39 24.43
CA ARG A 42 -52.87 -9.49 24.32
C ARG A 42 -53.33 -10.82 24.91
N THR A 43 -53.83 -10.82 26.15
CA THR A 43 -54.27 -12.06 26.81
C THR A 43 -55.39 -12.74 26.03
N GLN A 44 -56.39 -11.97 25.56
CA GLN A 44 -57.50 -12.52 24.78
C GLN A 44 -57.05 -13.01 23.40
N ALA A 45 -56.14 -12.28 22.74
CA ALA A 45 -55.57 -12.71 21.47
C ALA A 45 -54.74 -14.01 21.60
N ARG A 46 -54.03 -14.19 22.71
CA ARG A 46 -53.28 -15.44 22.98
C ARG A 46 -54.20 -16.62 23.28
N ILE A 47 -55.29 -16.42 24.03
CA ILE A 47 -56.31 -17.45 24.26
C ILE A 47 -56.94 -17.86 22.93
N PHE A 48 -57.28 -16.89 22.08
CA PHE A 48 -57.80 -17.17 20.74
C PHE A 48 -56.85 -18.05 19.90
N LEU A 49 -55.53 -17.80 19.96
CA LEU A 49 -54.55 -18.65 19.28
C LEU A 49 -54.49 -20.08 19.85
N THR A 50 -54.72 -20.26 21.16
CA THR A 50 -54.87 -21.60 21.78
C THR A 50 -56.10 -22.31 21.21
N ASP A 51 -57.24 -21.62 21.15
CA ASP A 51 -58.49 -22.18 20.62
C ASP A 51 -58.37 -22.54 19.13
N LEU A 52 -57.65 -21.71 18.37
CA LEU A 52 -57.32 -21.96 16.97
C LEU A 52 -56.43 -23.20 16.80
N GLN A 53 -55.41 -23.37 17.64
CA GLN A 53 -54.54 -24.55 17.62
C GLN A 53 -55.31 -25.84 17.97
N ASN A 54 -56.17 -25.80 18.98
CA ASN A 54 -56.99 -26.94 19.40
C ASN A 54 -57.96 -27.43 18.32
N ARG A 55 -58.26 -26.59 17.31
CA ARG A 55 -59.08 -26.97 16.15
C ARG A 55 -58.40 -27.97 15.22
N PHE A 56 -57.07 -28.04 15.24
CA PHE A 56 -56.25 -28.89 14.36
C PHE A 56 -55.26 -29.74 15.18
N PRO A 57 -55.73 -30.77 15.92
CA PRO A 57 -54.90 -31.49 16.90
C PRO A 57 -54.01 -32.60 16.30
N SER A 58 -54.12 -32.89 15.00
CA SER A 58 -53.41 -33.98 14.32
C SER A 58 -52.63 -33.46 13.13
N LYS A 59 -51.56 -34.16 12.73
CA LYS A 59 -50.71 -33.75 11.60
C LYS A 59 -51.50 -33.67 10.29
N GLU A 60 -52.37 -34.64 10.02
CA GLU A 60 -53.24 -34.61 8.85
C GLU A 60 -54.19 -33.39 8.85
N ALA A 61 -54.67 -32.97 10.03
CA ALA A 61 -55.50 -31.79 10.17
C ALA A 61 -54.72 -30.48 9.95
N CYS A 62 -53.44 -30.43 10.37
CA CYS A 62 -52.55 -29.29 10.09
C CYS A 62 -52.22 -29.19 8.60
N ASP A 63 -51.90 -30.30 7.94
CA ASP A 63 -51.67 -30.33 6.48
C ASP A 63 -52.91 -29.87 5.71
N GLN A 64 -54.10 -30.30 6.15
CA GLN A 64 -55.37 -29.85 5.58
C GLN A 64 -55.61 -28.36 5.88
N CYS A 65 -55.22 -27.86 7.06
CA CYS A 65 -55.29 -26.45 7.41
C CYS A 65 -54.41 -25.60 6.48
N PHE A 66 -53.18 -26.04 6.20
CA PHE A 66 -52.27 -25.33 5.29
C PHE A 66 -52.85 -25.21 3.89
N ARG A 67 -53.41 -26.30 3.35
CA ARG A 67 -54.02 -26.34 2.02
C ARG A 67 -55.32 -25.55 1.91
N THR A 68 -56.11 -25.49 2.98
CA THR A 68 -57.49 -24.95 2.95
C THR A 68 -57.57 -23.51 3.45
N TYR A 69 -56.77 -23.17 4.47
CA TYR A 69 -56.80 -21.89 5.18
C TYR A 69 -55.49 -21.11 5.05
N HIS A 70 -54.50 -21.62 4.29
CA HIS A 70 -53.25 -20.93 3.98
C HIS A 70 -52.39 -20.58 5.21
N PHE A 71 -52.49 -21.37 6.28
CA PHE A 71 -51.56 -21.36 7.41
C PHE A 71 -51.57 -22.72 8.12
N GLN A 72 -50.52 -23.01 8.90
CA GLN A 72 -50.48 -24.15 9.81
C GLN A 72 -49.81 -23.78 11.12
N ILE A 73 -50.15 -24.51 12.18
CA ILE A 73 -49.49 -24.42 13.48
C ILE A 73 -48.85 -25.77 13.75
N GLU A 74 -47.54 -25.79 13.91
CA GLU A 74 -46.75 -27.01 14.11
C GLU A 74 -45.82 -26.87 15.30
N ASP A 75 -45.52 -28.00 15.93
CA ASP A 75 -44.55 -28.06 17.02
C ASP A 75 -43.19 -28.54 16.49
N ILE A 76 -42.14 -27.76 16.78
CA ILE A 76 -40.75 -28.18 16.61
C ILE A 76 -40.29 -28.80 17.92
N PHE A 77 -39.88 -30.07 17.89
CA PHE A 77 -39.39 -30.80 19.06
C PHE A 77 -37.87 -30.75 19.14
N PHE A 78 -37.34 -30.50 20.33
CA PHE A 78 -35.91 -30.62 20.61
C PHE A 78 -35.63 -32.03 21.14
N ASP A 79 -34.87 -32.84 20.41
CA ASP A 79 -34.53 -34.19 20.87
C ASP A 79 -33.57 -34.09 22.07
N GLN A 80 -33.91 -34.75 23.18
CA GLN A 80 -33.26 -34.53 24.48
C GLN A 80 -32.40 -35.74 24.87
N TYR A 81 -31.12 -35.51 25.17
CA TYR A 81 -30.34 -36.42 25.98
C TYR A 81 -30.86 -36.41 27.44
N GLU A 82 -30.70 -37.51 28.17
CA GLU A 82 -31.15 -37.63 29.56
C GLU A 82 -30.55 -36.49 30.43
N GLY A 83 -31.40 -35.60 30.96
CA GLY A 83 -31.01 -34.56 31.92
C GLY A 83 -31.26 -33.10 31.52
N TYR A 84 -31.68 -32.79 30.28
CA TYR A 84 -31.97 -31.40 29.88
C TYR A 84 -33.26 -30.86 30.55
N GLN A 85 -33.14 -29.73 31.26
CA GLN A 85 -34.25 -29.11 32.02
C GLN A 85 -34.97 -27.95 31.28
N GLY A 86 -34.60 -27.66 30.03
CA GLY A 86 -35.25 -26.60 29.25
C GLY A 86 -36.53 -27.03 28.54
N ARG A 87 -37.18 -26.09 27.85
CA ARG A 87 -38.41 -26.33 27.06
C ARG A 87 -38.21 -27.42 26.01
N LYS A 88 -39.22 -28.29 25.87
CA LYS A 88 -39.17 -29.49 24.99
C LYS A 88 -39.60 -29.24 23.55
N LYS A 89 -40.42 -28.21 23.32
CA LYS A 89 -40.97 -27.87 22.01
C LYS A 89 -41.17 -26.37 21.81
N LEU A 90 -41.13 -25.90 20.57
CA LEU A 90 -41.61 -24.58 20.16
C LEU A 90 -42.84 -24.73 19.29
N THR A 91 -43.87 -23.95 19.55
CA THR A 91 -45.07 -23.91 18.71
C THR A 91 -44.93 -22.78 17.69
N MET A 92 -44.99 -23.12 16.40
CA MET A 92 -44.70 -22.21 15.30
C MET A 92 -45.87 -22.15 14.33
N MET A 93 -46.25 -20.94 13.96
CA MET A 93 -47.18 -20.64 12.88
C MET A 93 -46.42 -20.38 11.59
N VAL A 94 -46.87 -21.01 10.51
CA VAL A 94 -46.26 -20.93 9.17
C VAL A 94 -47.33 -20.64 8.12
N ILE A 95 -46.99 -19.83 7.11
CA ILE A 95 -47.85 -19.48 5.97
C ILE A 95 -47.12 -19.79 4.64
N PRO A 96 -47.83 -19.93 3.50
CA PRO A 96 -47.22 -20.28 2.20
C PRO A 96 -46.11 -19.34 1.70
N SER A 97 -46.07 -18.10 2.17
CA SER A 97 -45.11 -17.07 1.72
C SER A 97 -43.81 -17.04 2.55
N ILE A 98 -43.58 -18.00 3.44
CA ILE A 98 -42.38 -18.13 4.27
C ILE A 98 -41.89 -19.59 4.31
N PHE A 99 -40.59 -19.81 4.48
CA PHE A 99 -40.03 -21.17 4.55
C PHE A 99 -40.47 -21.92 5.80
N VAL A 100 -40.80 -23.19 5.62
CA VAL A 100 -41.05 -24.16 6.70
C VAL A 100 -39.69 -24.63 7.25
N PRO A 101 -39.53 -24.86 8.57
CA PRO A 101 -38.32 -25.47 9.10
C PRO A 101 -37.99 -26.80 8.40
N GLU A 102 -36.83 -26.85 7.76
CA GLU A 102 -36.34 -27.96 6.96
C GLU A 102 -34.90 -28.37 7.34
N ASP A 103 -34.36 -29.40 6.68
CA ASP A 103 -33.03 -29.98 6.95
C ASP A 103 -31.92 -28.93 7.08
N TRP A 104 -31.99 -27.83 6.32
CA TRP A 104 -31.04 -26.72 6.42
C TRP A 104 -31.04 -26.09 7.81
N SER A 105 -32.21 -25.69 8.28
CA SER A 105 -32.40 -25.03 9.56
C SER A 105 -32.14 -25.96 10.75
N PHE A 106 -32.49 -27.26 10.64
CA PHE A 106 -32.18 -28.26 11.65
C PHE A 106 -30.67 -28.50 11.77
N THR A 107 -30.00 -28.73 10.65
CA THR A 107 -28.52 -28.87 10.61
C THR A 107 -27.83 -27.66 11.21
N PHE A 108 -28.36 -26.46 10.94
CA PHE A 108 -27.80 -25.24 11.50
C PHE A 108 -27.90 -25.23 13.03
N PHE A 109 -29.08 -25.50 13.57
CA PHE A 109 -29.31 -25.58 15.02
C PHE A 109 -28.48 -26.69 15.69
N GLU A 110 -28.32 -27.85 15.06
CA GLU A 110 -27.38 -28.90 15.50
C GLU A 110 -25.96 -28.38 15.59
N GLY A 111 -25.50 -27.62 14.59
CA GLY A 111 -24.19 -26.97 14.62
C GLY A 111 -24.04 -25.96 15.76
N LEU A 112 -25.08 -25.15 16.02
CA LEU A 112 -25.10 -24.23 17.17
C LEU A 112 -24.95 -24.99 18.50
N ASN A 113 -25.54 -26.19 18.60
CA ASN A 113 -25.45 -27.06 19.78
C ASN A 113 -24.06 -27.68 20.02
N ARG A 114 -23.11 -27.54 19.09
CA ARG A 114 -21.74 -28.04 19.26
C ARG A 114 -20.86 -27.12 20.11
N HIS A 115 -21.30 -25.88 20.35
CA HIS A 115 -20.64 -24.96 21.27
C HIS A 115 -21.02 -25.22 22.73
N SER A 116 -20.21 -24.72 23.67
CA SER A 116 -20.54 -24.70 25.09
C SER A 116 -21.78 -23.84 25.37
N ASP A 117 -22.54 -24.16 26.42
CA ASP A 117 -23.77 -23.45 26.79
C ASP A 117 -23.58 -21.93 27.08
N SER A 118 -22.35 -21.47 27.29
CA SER A 118 -22.04 -20.05 27.48
C SER A 118 -21.92 -19.23 26.18
N ILE A 119 -22.04 -19.85 25.00
CA ILE A 119 -21.72 -19.20 23.72
C ILE A 119 -22.60 -17.97 23.43
N PHE A 120 -23.89 -18.02 23.76
CA PHE A 120 -24.83 -16.91 23.56
C PHE A 120 -25.24 -16.21 24.87
N LYS A 121 -24.86 -16.76 26.03
CA LYS A 121 -25.27 -16.21 27.33
C LYS A 121 -24.78 -14.78 27.52
N ASP A 122 -25.69 -13.89 27.91
CA ASP A 122 -25.44 -12.46 28.11
C ASP A 122 -24.85 -11.75 26.87
N LYS A 123 -25.12 -12.28 25.67
CA LYS A 123 -24.66 -11.69 24.39
C LYS A 123 -25.77 -10.97 23.66
N THR A 124 -25.38 -9.97 22.89
CA THR A 124 -26.20 -9.39 21.82
C THR A 124 -25.99 -10.18 20.54
N VAL A 125 -27.07 -10.75 20.00
CA VAL A 125 -27.07 -11.68 18.87
C VAL A 125 -27.91 -11.09 17.74
N ALA A 126 -27.47 -11.25 16.49
CA ALA A 126 -28.34 -11.09 15.32
C ALA A 126 -28.46 -12.41 14.58
N GLU A 127 -29.68 -12.77 14.17
CA GLU A 127 -29.96 -13.85 13.22
C GLU A 127 -30.32 -13.27 11.86
N LEU A 128 -29.59 -13.66 10.82
CA LEU A 128 -29.83 -13.30 9.43
C LEU A 128 -30.70 -14.35 8.74
N GLY A 129 -31.79 -13.91 8.13
CA GLY A 129 -32.78 -14.79 7.49
C GLY A 129 -33.58 -15.56 8.52
N CYS A 130 -34.15 -14.86 9.52
CA CYS A 130 -34.82 -15.53 10.63
C CYS A 130 -36.11 -16.26 10.22
N GLY A 131 -36.67 -15.98 9.04
CA GLY A 131 -37.85 -16.66 8.51
C GLY A 131 -39.04 -16.55 9.45
N ASN A 132 -39.47 -17.69 10.00
CA ASN A 132 -40.58 -17.72 10.98
C ASN A 132 -40.14 -17.47 12.45
N GLY A 133 -38.85 -17.23 12.69
CA GLY A 133 -38.28 -16.83 13.98
C GLY A 133 -37.91 -17.98 14.92
N TRP A 134 -38.04 -19.25 14.51
CA TRP A 134 -37.89 -20.38 15.43
C TRP A 134 -36.47 -20.51 16.03
N ILE A 135 -35.43 -20.27 15.24
CA ILE A 135 -34.03 -20.34 15.72
C ILE A 135 -33.75 -19.18 16.69
N SER A 136 -34.15 -17.94 16.37
CA SER A 136 -34.07 -16.80 17.30
C SER A 136 -34.69 -17.11 18.67
N ILE A 137 -35.90 -17.69 18.66
CA ILE A 137 -36.62 -18.08 19.88
C ILE A 137 -35.89 -19.22 20.60
N ALA A 138 -35.43 -20.25 19.86
CA ALA A 138 -34.68 -21.37 20.41
C ALA A 138 -33.35 -20.91 21.05
N ILE A 139 -32.67 -19.94 20.43
CA ILE A 139 -31.44 -19.35 20.97
C ILE A 139 -31.73 -18.66 22.31
N ALA A 140 -32.80 -17.87 22.35
CA ALA A 140 -33.20 -17.13 23.55
C ALA A 140 -33.58 -18.05 24.71
N GLU A 141 -34.37 -19.10 24.41
CA GLU A 141 -34.85 -20.06 25.41
C GLU A 141 -33.71 -20.90 25.99
N LYS A 142 -32.76 -21.35 25.14
CA LYS A 142 -31.72 -22.29 25.57
C LYS A 142 -30.54 -21.61 26.25
N TRP A 143 -30.07 -20.49 25.71
CA TRP A 143 -28.78 -19.91 26.09
C TRP A 143 -28.85 -18.55 26.79
N LEU A 144 -30.04 -18.01 27.03
CA LEU A 144 -30.24 -16.77 27.81
C LEU A 144 -29.38 -15.57 27.34
N PRO A 145 -29.41 -15.20 26.04
CA PRO A 145 -28.74 -14.00 25.55
C PRO A 145 -29.35 -12.72 26.14
N SER A 146 -28.58 -11.63 26.16
CA SER A 146 -29.12 -10.33 26.56
C SER A 146 -30.16 -9.82 25.57
N LYS A 147 -29.90 -10.03 24.27
CA LYS A 147 -30.82 -9.66 23.19
C LYS A 147 -30.56 -10.49 21.92
N VAL A 148 -31.62 -10.82 21.19
CA VAL A 148 -31.59 -11.45 19.86
C VAL A 148 -32.40 -10.57 18.90
N TYR A 149 -31.76 -10.14 17.83
CA TYR A 149 -32.40 -9.45 16.70
C TYR A 149 -32.56 -10.43 15.55
N GLY A 150 -33.79 -10.89 15.30
CA GLY A 150 -34.10 -11.66 14.10
C GLY A 150 -34.37 -10.72 12.92
N LEU A 151 -33.63 -10.90 11.83
CA LEU A 151 -33.59 -10.00 10.68
C LEU A 151 -33.99 -10.74 9.40
N ASP A 152 -34.92 -10.17 8.62
CA ASP A 152 -35.39 -10.73 7.35
C ASP A 152 -35.88 -9.60 6.41
N ILE A 153 -35.67 -9.67 5.07
CA ILE A 153 -36.35 -8.71 4.16
C ILE A 153 -37.83 -8.97 4.09
N ASN A 154 -38.26 -10.23 4.23
CA ASN A 154 -39.64 -10.57 3.93
C ASN A 154 -40.52 -10.01 5.06
N PRO A 155 -41.33 -8.98 4.79
CA PRO A 155 -42.10 -8.33 5.86
C PRO A 155 -43.13 -9.30 6.46
N ARG A 156 -43.62 -10.28 5.69
CA ARG A 156 -44.53 -11.31 6.21
C ARG A 156 -43.81 -12.25 7.19
N ALA A 157 -42.55 -12.59 6.92
CA ALA A 157 -41.71 -13.41 7.79
C ALA A 157 -41.49 -12.75 9.16
N VAL A 158 -41.17 -11.46 9.16
CA VAL A 158 -41.01 -10.65 10.38
C VAL A 158 -42.30 -10.63 11.21
N LYS A 159 -43.45 -10.36 10.57
CA LYS A 159 -44.75 -10.35 11.27
C LYS A 159 -45.11 -11.71 11.83
N MET A 160 -44.81 -12.78 11.11
CA MET A 160 -45.05 -14.14 11.61
C MET A 160 -44.12 -14.53 12.75
N SER A 161 -42.86 -14.11 12.69
CA SER A 161 -41.90 -14.25 13.78
C SER A 161 -42.39 -13.59 15.07
N TRP A 162 -43.01 -12.41 14.99
CA TRP A 162 -43.64 -11.77 16.16
C TRP A 162 -44.80 -12.58 16.73
N ILE A 163 -45.71 -13.12 15.90
CA ILE A 163 -46.79 -14.01 16.40
C ILE A 163 -46.20 -15.24 17.08
N ASN A 164 -45.17 -15.84 16.47
CA ASN A 164 -44.48 -17.01 17.02
C ASN A 164 -43.76 -16.70 18.34
N LEU A 165 -43.22 -15.49 18.49
CA LEU A 165 -42.68 -15.03 19.76
C LEU A 165 -43.75 -15.00 20.85
N TYR A 166 -44.92 -14.43 20.57
CA TYR A 166 -46.03 -14.40 21.53
C TYR A 166 -46.59 -15.79 21.86
N LEU A 167 -46.67 -16.69 20.87
CA LEU A 167 -47.07 -18.09 21.10
C LEU A 167 -46.19 -18.78 22.13
N ASN A 168 -44.89 -18.46 22.12
CA ASN A 168 -43.90 -19.08 22.99
C ASN A 168 -43.58 -18.27 24.25
N ALA A 169 -43.81 -16.96 24.27
CA ALA A 169 -43.56 -16.11 25.44
C ALA A 169 -44.71 -16.11 26.47
N LEU A 170 -45.91 -16.53 26.04
CA LEU A 170 -47.11 -16.56 26.87
C LEU A 170 -47.66 -17.98 26.95
N ASP A 171 -48.17 -18.36 28.13
CA ASP A 171 -48.88 -19.62 28.32
C ASP A 171 -50.25 -19.62 27.62
N GLU A 172 -50.95 -20.75 27.66
CA GLU A 172 -52.27 -20.93 27.04
C GLU A 172 -53.35 -19.98 27.59
N LYS A 173 -53.13 -19.42 28.79
CA LYS A 173 -54.00 -18.43 29.46
C LYS A 173 -53.54 -16.99 29.22
N GLY A 174 -52.53 -16.78 28.38
CA GLY A 174 -51.98 -15.47 28.06
C GLY A 174 -51.13 -14.84 29.18
N GLN A 175 -50.64 -15.63 30.14
CA GLN A 175 -49.71 -15.16 31.17
C GLN A 175 -48.25 -15.28 30.69
N PRO A 176 -47.37 -14.33 31.06
CA PRO A 176 -45.96 -14.40 30.67
C PRO A 176 -45.23 -15.61 31.26
N ILE A 177 -44.39 -16.24 30.44
CA ILE A 177 -43.49 -17.32 30.83
C ILE A 177 -42.13 -16.69 31.17
N TYR A 178 -41.65 -16.97 32.38
CA TYR A 178 -40.37 -16.45 32.89
C TYR A 178 -39.28 -17.51 32.85
N ASP A 179 -38.09 -17.09 32.45
CA ASP A 179 -36.87 -17.87 32.56
C ASP A 179 -36.24 -17.78 33.97
N ALA A 180 -35.09 -18.43 34.14
CA ALA A 180 -34.35 -18.47 35.40
C ALA A 180 -33.88 -17.07 35.91
N GLU A 181 -33.82 -16.07 35.03
CA GLU A 181 -33.42 -14.69 35.34
C GLU A 181 -34.64 -13.76 35.51
N LYS A 182 -35.85 -14.31 35.57
CA LYS A 182 -37.12 -13.58 35.65
C LYS A 182 -37.36 -12.66 34.45
N LYS A 183 -36.81 -13.01 33.28
CA LYS A 183 -37.12 -12.37 32.00
C LYS A 183 -38.01 -13.27 31.16
N THR A 184 -38.71 -12.67 30.21
CA THR A 184 -39.54 -13.36 29.23
C THR A 184 -38.84 -13.37 27.87
N LEU A 185 -39.29 -14.23 26.95
CA LEU A 185 -38.81 -14.17 25.56
C LEU A 185 -39.07 -12.81 24.90
N LEU A 186 -40.11 -12.07 25.32
CA LEU A 186 -40.40 -10.71 24.84
C LEU A 186 -39.33 -9.69 25.28
N ASP A 187 -38.64 -9.94 26.40
CA ASP A 187 -37.53 -9.10 26.83
C ASP A 187 -36.26 -9.38 26.02
N ARG A 188 -36.12 -10.62 25.52
CA ARG A 188 -34.89 -11.11 24.88
C ARG A 188 -34.90 -11.06 23.36
N VAL A 189 -36.04 -11.15 22.68
CA VAL A 189 -36.10 -11.28 21.21
C VAL A 189 -36.87 -10.12 20.59
N GLU A 190 -36.36 -9.61 19.46
CA GLU A 190 -37.07 -8.68 18.58
C GLU A 190 -36.89 -9.09 17.13
N PHE A 191 -37.88 -8.77 16.29
CA PHE A 191 -37.83 -9.03 14.85
C PHE A 191 -38.00 -7.75 14.05
N HIS A 192 -37.13 -7.55 13.05
CA HIS A 192 -37.10 -6.33 12.24
C HIS A 192 -36.96 -6.67 10.76
N GLU A 193 -37.64 -5.88 9.92
CA GLU A 193 -37.42 -5.90 8.48
C GLU A 193 -36.04 -5.31 8.20
N SER A 194 -35.18 -6.09 7.54
CA SER A 194 -33.80 -5.69 7.31
C SER A 194 -33.22 -6.42 6.11
N ASP A 195 -32.57 -5.67 5.22
CA ASP A 195 -31.64 -6.25 4.26
C ASP A 195 -30.33 -6.58 4.98
N LEU A 196 -30.12 -7.86 5.28
CA LEU A 196 -29.00 -8.36 6.09
C LEU A 196 -28.86 -7.57 7.40
N LEU A 197 -27.74 -6.88 7.63
CA LEU A 197 -27.41 -6.17 8.88
C LEU A 197 -27.76 -4.68 8.84
N SER A 198 -28.47 -4.22 7.80
CA SER A 198 -28.85 -2.81 7.62
C SER A 198 -29.54 -2.20 8.84
N TYR A 199 -30.46 -2.93 9.48
CA TYR A 199 -31.12 -2.48 10.71
C TYR A 199 -30.12 -2.23 11.85
N CYS A 200 -29.17 -3.15 12.06
CA CYS A 200 -28.16 -3.00 13.11
C CYS A 200 -27.23 -1.81 12.83
N ARG A 201 -26.80 -1.62 11.58
CA ARG A 201 -25.96 -0.50 11.16
C ARG A 201 -26.66 0.85 11.33
N ALA A 202 -27.93 0.95 10.91
CA ALA A 202 -28.72 2.17 11.02
C ALA A 202 -29.00 2.59 12.47
N ASN A 203 -29.01 1.64 13.41
CA ASN A 203 -29.28 1.86 14.83
C ASN A 203 -28.02 1.76 15.72
N ASP A 204 -26.81 1.72 15.13
CA ASP A 204 -25.52 1.59 15.83
C ASP A 204 -25.47 0.42 16.85
N ILE A 205 -26.06 -0.72 16.48
CA ILE A 205 -26.11 -1.91 17.31
C ILE A 205 -24.82 -2.73 17.13
N GLN A 206 -24.03 -2.82 18.20
CA GLN A 206 -22.82 -3.64 18.24
C GLN A 206 -23.13 -5.07 18.67
N LEU A 207 -22.71 -6.06 17.87
CA LEU A 207 -23.08 -7.47 18.01
C LEU A 207 -21.94 -8.31 18.57
N GLU A 208 -22.22 -9.27 19.45
CA GLU A 208 -21.24 -10.27 19.89
C GLU A 208 -21.37 -11.58 19.12
N ARG A 209 -22.55 -11.85 18.56
CA ARG A 209 -22.81 -13.03 17.74
C ARG A 209 -23.62 -12.63 16.52
N ILE A 210 -23.23 -13.15 15.36
CA ILE A 210 -24.03 -13.08 14.14
C ILE A 210 -24.22 -14.51 13.69
N VAL A 211 -25.47 -14.94 13.56
CA VAL A 211 -25.81 -16.28 13.09
C VAL A 211 -26.61 -16.13 11.79
N GLY A 212 -26.38 -16.99 10.81
CA GLY A 212 -27.10 -16.89 9.54
C GLY A 212 -27.27 -18.23 8.85
N CYS A 213 -28.51 -18.55 8.51
CA CYS A 213 -28.87 -19.60 7.57
C CYS A 213 -29.51 -18.93 6.35
N ILE A 214 -28.71 -18.20 5.59
CA ILE A 214 -29.16 -17.40 4.44
C ILE A 214 -28.96 -18.17 3.10
N PRO A 215 -29.78 -17.88 2.08
CA PRO A 215 -29.75 -18.60 0.81
C PRO A 215 -28.41 -18.55 0.05
N GLN A 216 -28.17 -19.57 -0.76
CA GLN A 216 -27.08 -19.65 -1.74
C GLN A 216 -27.65 -19.86 -3.14
N ILE A 217 -27.77 -18.78 -3.92
CA ILE A 217 -28.41 -18.79 -5.24
C ILE A 217 -27.44 -18.39 -6.35
N LEU A 218 -27.45 -19.18 -7.42
CA LEU A 218 -26.63 -18.98 -8.61
C LEU A 218 -27.39 -18.14 -9.63
N ASN A 219 -26.72 -17.11 -10.17
CA ASN A 219 -27.20 -16.26 -11.26
C ASN A 219 -28.59 -15.63 -11.03
N PRO A 220 -28.68 -14.58 -10.20
CA PRO A 220 -29.94 -13.91 -9.91
C PRO A 220 -30.52 -13.16 -11.12
N ASN A 221 -31.84 -13.19 -11.30
CA ASN A 221 -32.53 -12.35 -12.29
C ASN A 221 -32.61 -10.89 -11.79
N PRO A 222 -31.90 -9.92 -12.41
CA PRO A 222 -31.87 -8.52 -11.93
C PRO A 222 -33.23 -7.81 -12.02
N ASP A 223 -34.07 -8.18 -12.99
CA ASP A 223 -35.36 -7.52 -13.25
C ASP A 223 -36.42 -7.81 -12.18
N ALA A 224 -36.24 -8.85 -11.35
CA ALA A 224 -37.16 -9.18 -10.28
C ALA A 224 -37.09 -8.17 -9.11
N MET A 225 -35.93 -7.55 -8.88
CA MET A 225 -35.68 -6.73 -7.68
C MET A 225 -35.85 -5.21 -7.90
N SER A 226 -36.00 -4.73 -9.13
CA SER A 226 -36.25 -3.30 -9.42
C SER A 226 -37.68 -2.84 -9.07
N LYS A 227 -38.54 -3.76 -8.61
CA LYS A 227 -39.91 -3.50 -8.18
C LYS A 227 -39.94 -3.22 -6.68
N MET A 228 -40.63 -2.15 -6.26
CA MET A 228 -40.81 -1.81 -4.84
C MET A 228 -41.30 -3.01 -4.03
N ILE A 229 -40.52 -3.42 -3.03
CA ILE A 229 -40.89 -4.47 -2.08
C ILE A 229 -41.99 -3.91 -1.18
N THR A 230 -43.18 -4.49 -1.26
CA THR A 230 -44.33 -4.10 -0.44
C THR A 230 -45.02 -5.36 0.07
N GLU A 231 -45.69 -5.27 1.23
CA GLU A 231 -46.47 -6.38 1.81
C GLU A 231 -47.55 -6.96 0.87
N ASN A 232 -47.92 -6.21 -0.18
CA ASN A 232 -48.93 -6.53 -1.19
C ASN A 232 -48.37 -7.27 -2.43
N ALA A 233 -47.09 -7.65 -2.43
CA ALA A 233 -46.51 -8.44 -3.52
C ALA A 233 -47.06 -9.88 -3.55
N SER A 234 -46.97 -10.57 -4.69
CA SER A 234 -47.52 -11.93 -4.83
C SER A 234 -46.82 -12.94 -3.92
N GLU A 235 -47.52 -14.00 -3.51
CA GLU A 235 -46.97 -15.04 -2.64
C GLU A 235 -45.71 -15.71 -3.22
N GLU A 236 -45.71 -16.01 -4.52
CA GLU A 236 -44.53 -16.52 -5.23
C GLU A 236 -43.36 -15.53 -5.22
N PHE A 237 -43.64 -14.22 -5.32
CA PHE A 237 -42.61 -13.19 -5.25
C PHE A 237 -42.02 -13.06 -3.84
N LEU A 238 -42.85 -13.12 -2.79
CA LEU A 238 -42.38 -13.07 -1.40
C LEU A 238 -41.64 -14.34 -0.99
N HIS A 239 -42.11 -15.49 -1.47
CA HIS A 239 -41.39 -16.76 -1.33
C HIS A 239 -40.04 -16.72 -2.05
N SER A 240 -39.96 -16.15 -3.26
CA SER A 240 -38.69 -15.94 -3.98
C SER A 240 -37.82 -14.80 -3.44
N LEU A 241 -38.37 -13.83 -2.69
CA LEU A 241 -37.60 -12.87 -1.91
C LEU A 241 -36.89 -13.56 -0.73
N SER A 242 -37.52 -14.57 -0.15
CA SER A 242 -36.89 -15.43 0.87
C SER A 242 -35.70 -16.22 0.30
N ASN A 243 -35.55 -16.25 -1.03
CA ASN A 243 -34.46 -16.85 -1.77
C ASN A 243 -33.30 -15.86 -2.07
N TYR A 244 -33.46 -14.53 -1.93
CA TYR A 244 -32.44 -13.49 -2.21
C TYR A 244 -31.37 -13.79 -3.27
N CYS A 245 -31.43 -13.09 -4.41
CA CYS A 245 -30.38 -12.11 -4.73
C CYS A 245 -30.66 -11.32 -6.01
N ALA A 246 -29.99 -10.17 -6.09
CA ALA A 246 -29.47 -9.53 -7.29
C ALA A 246 -27.93 -9.77 -7.34
N LEU A 247 -27.26 -9.48 -8.45
CA LEU A 247 -25.78 -9.50 -8.51
C LEU A 247 -25.21 -8.56 -7.44
N GLN A 248 -24.34 -9.06 -6.56
CA GLN A 248 -23.76 -8.27 -5.46
C GLN A 248 -22.46 -7.56 -5.89
N GLY A 249 -21.86 -7.96 -7.01
CA GLY A 249 -20.59 -7.42 -7.51
C GLY A 249 -19.35 -8.08 -6.90
N PHE A 250 -19.50 -9.28 -6.31
CA PHE A 250 -18.42 -10.04 -5.68
C PHE A 250 -17.92 -11.17 -6.59
N LEU A 251 -16.65 -11.58 -6.40
CA LEU A 251 -16.10 -12.77 -7.06
C LEU A 251 -16.93 -14.02 -6.71
N GLU A 252 -17.48 -14.05 -5.50
CA GLU A 252 -18.29 -15.12 -4.93
C GLU A 252 -19.68 -15.25 -5.57
N ASP A 253 -20.15 -14.27 -6.34
CA ASP A 253 -21.44 -14.33 -7.05
C ASP A 253 -21.50 -15.51 -8.04
N GLN A 254 -20.38 -15.83 -8.70
CA GLN A 254 -20.31 -16.94 -9.65
C GLN A 254 -20.55 -18.32 -8.99
N PHE A 255 -20.42 -18.40 -7.67
CA PHE A 255 -20.62 -19.62 -6.87
C PHE A 255 -21.91 -19.57 -6.05
N GLY A 256 -22.73 -18.52 -6.21
CA GLY A 256 -23.93 -18.28 -5.41
C GLY A 256 -23.65 -17.95 -3.95
N LEU A 257 -22.47 -17.39 -3.66
CA LEU A 257 -22.02 -17.05 -2.31
C LEU A 257 -21.98 -15.52 -2.07
N GLY A 258 -22.39 -14.70 -3.03
CA GLY A 258 -22.34 -13.24 -2.96
C GLY A 258 -23.11 -12.63 -1.78
N LEU A 259 -24.30 -13.16 -1.46
CA LEU A 259 -25.08 -12.70 -0.31
C LEU A 259 -24.33 -12.93 1.02
N ILE A 260 -23.68 -14.09 1.15
CA ILE A 260 -22.90 -14.44 2.34
C ILE A 260 -21.65 -13.57 2.42
N ALA A 261 -20.97 -13.34 1.29
CA ALA A 261 -19.84 -12.42 1.22
C ALA A 261 -20.22 -11.01 1.72
N ARG A 262 -21.35 -10.47 1.24
CA ARG A 262 -21.88 -9.18 1.71
C ARG A 262 -22.22 -9.21 3.21
N ALA A 263 -22.90 -10.26 3.68
CA ALA A 263 -23.26 -10.42 5.09
C ALA A 263 -22.03 -10.47 6.00
N VAL A 264 -20.95 -11.10 5.55
CA VAL A 264 -19.67 -11.14 6.28
C VAL A 264 -19.04 -9.75 6.34
N GLU A 265 -19.00 -9.00 5.23
CA GLU A 265 -18.45 -7.64 5.20
C GLU A 265 -19.26 -6.65 6.05
N GLU A 266 -20.58 -6.64 5.92
CA GLU A 266 -21.46 -5.86 6.81
C GLU A 266 -21.31 -6.31 8.27
N GLY A 267 -21.03 -7.60 8.50
CA GLY A 267 -20.73 -8.14 9.80
C GLY A 267 -19.47 -7.57 10.44
N ILE A 268 -18.41 -7.31 9.66
CA ILE A 268 -17.17 -6.71 10.16
C ILE A 268 -17.43 -5.32 10.74
N ASP A 269 -18.35 -4.55 10.14
CA ASP A 269 -18.72 -3.21 10.63
C ASP A 269 -19.30 -3.27 12.05
N VAL A 270 -20.24 -4.18 12.30
CA VAL A 270 -21.06 -4.20 13.53
C VAL A 270 -20.61 -5.20 14.60
N ILE A 271 -19.78 -6.18 14.27
CA ILE A 271 -19.36 -7.20 15.24
C ILE A 271 -18.32 -6.63 16.22
N LYS A 272 -18.42 -6.92 17.52
CA LYS A 272 -17.37 -6.56 18.49
C LYS A 272 -16.08 -7.34 18.19
N PRO A 273 -14.89 -6.86 18.59
CA PRO A 273 -13.62 -7.52 18.31
C PRO A 273 -13.56 -9.03 18.62
N MET A 274 -14.16 -9.46 19.73
CA MET A 274 -14.22 -10.88 20.14
C MET A 274 -15.53 -11.57 19.76
N GLY A 275 -16.27 -11.00 18.81
CA GLY A 275 -17.49 -11.60 18.31
C GLY A 275 -17.22 -12.77 17.38
N ILE A 276 -18.25 -13.61 17.21
CA ILE A 276 -18.20 -14.82 16.40
C ILE A 276 -19.35 -14.78 15.40
N MET A 277 -19.04 -15.07 14.14
CA MET A 277 -20.04 -15.30 13.11
C MET A 277 -20.25 -16.81 12.92
N ILE A 278 -21.49 -17.26 12.81
CA ILE A 278 -21.80 -18.67 12.59
C ILE A 278 -22.73 -18.79 11.39
N PHE A 279 -22.25 -19.45 10.33
CA PHE A 279 -23.00 -19.57 9.08
C PHE A 279 -23.22 -21.02 8.70
N ASN A 280 -24.42 -21.29 8.20
CA ASN A 280 -24.74 -22.54 7.52
C ASN A 280 -24.35 -22.44 6.03
N MET A 281 -23.52 -23.37 5.55
CA MET A 281 -22.94 -23.32 4.21
C MET A 281 -23.25 -24.59 3.43
N GLY A 282 -24.02 -24.46 2.35
CA GLY A 282 -24.15 -25.51 1.35
C GLY A 282 -22.81 -25.73 0.63
N GLY A 283 -22.37 -26.98 0.57
CA GLY A 283 -21.06 -27.40 0.11
C GLY A 283 -20.94 -27.58 -1.40
N ARG A 284 -21.95 -27.19 -2.19
CA ARG A 284 -21.94 -27.32 -3.66
C ARG A 284 -20.69 -26.70 -4.30
N PRO A 285 -20.25 -25.47 -3.94
CA PRO A 285 -19.02 -24.86 -4.47
C PRO A 285 -17.72 -25.55 -4.03
N GLY A 286 -17.80 -26.55 -3.16
CA GLY A 286 -16.66 -27.21 -2.54
C GLY A 286 -16.19 -26.53 -1.27
N GLN A 287 -15.61 -27.34 -0.38
CA GLN A 287 -15.29 -26.88 0.98
C GLN A 287 -14.22 -25.79 1.00
N ALA A 288 -13.22 -25.89 0.13
CA ALA A 288 -12.14 -24.91 0.03
C ALA A 288 -12.68 -23.52 -0.38
N VAL A 289 -13.59 -23.45 -1.35
CA VAL A 289 -14.23 -22.20 -1.77
C VAL A 289 -15.06 -21.59 -0.63
N CYS A 290 -15.84 -22.42 0.06
CA CYS A 290 -16.67 -21.95 1.17
C CYS A 290 -15.84 -21.40 2.34
N LYS A 291 -14.69 -22.01 2.66
CA LYS A 291 -13.78 -21.49 3.69
C LYS A 291 -13.08 -20.21 3.24
N ARG A 292 -12.59 -20.20 1.99
CA ARG A 292 -11.85 -19.07 1.43
C ARG A 292 -12.66 -17.77 1.43
N LEU A 293 -13.99 -17.83 1.30
CA LEU A 293 -14.89 -16.68 1.44
C LEU A 293 -14.63 -15.89 2.74
N PHE A 294 -14.45 -16.59 3.86
CA PHE A 294 -14.21 -16.00 5.18
C PHE A 294 -12.73 -15.69 5.38
N GLU A 295 -11.84 -16.63 5.02
CA GLU A 295 -10.40 -16.49 5.22
C GLU A 295 -9.85 -15.25 4.50
N ARG A 296 -10.27 -15.02 3.26
CA ARG A 296 -9.84 -13.82 2.50
C ARG A 296 -10.29 -12.50 3.10
N ARG A 297 -11.30 -12.53 3.98
CA ARG A 297 -11.85 -11.37 4.73
C ARG A 297 -11.26 -11.26 6.14
N GLY A 298 -10.22 -12.05 6.45
CA GLY A 298 -9.47 -11.98 7.70
C GLY A 298 -10.03 -12.83 8.83
N PHE A 299 -10.86 -13.83 8.53
CA PHE A 299 -11.40 -14.76 9.52
C PHE A 299 -10.59 -16.05 9.64
N HIS A 300 -10.53 -16.58 10.85
CA HIS A 300 -10.23 -17.98 11.12
C HIS A 300 -11.53 -18.79 11.11
N VAL A 301 -11.55 -19.90 10.37
CA VAL A 301 -12.76 -20.70 10.15
C VAL A 301 -12.62 -22.06 10.82
N ASN A 302 -13.50 -22.35 11.77
CA ASN A 302 -13.65 -23.67 12.37
C ASN A 302 -14.94 -24.34 11.89
N LYS A 303 -14.85 -25.60 11.44
CA LYS A 303 -16.02 -26.38 11.04
C LYS A 303 -16.60 -27.10 12.26
N LEU A 304 -17.76 -26.64 12.74
CA LEU A 304 -18.42 -27.19 13.93
C LEU A 304 -19.15 -28.50 13.65
N TRP A 305 -19.82 -28.53 12.50
CA TRP A 305 -20.73 -29.61 12.12
C TRP A 305 -20.78 -29.75 10.60
N GLN A 306 -21.06 -30.96 10.14
CA GLN A 306 -21.29 -31.25 8.74
C GLN A 306 -22.22 -32.47 8.60
N THR A 307 -23.17 -32.38 7.69
CA THR A 307 -24.02 -33.49 7.27
C THR A 307 -24.17 -33.49 5.75
N LYS A 308 -24.91 -34.45 5.20
CA LYS A 308 -25.34 -34.48 3.80
C LYS A 308 -26.85 -34.39 3.74
N ILE A 309 -27.35 -33.58 2.82
CA ILE A 309 -28.77 -33.40 2.59
C ILE A 309 -29.09 -33.69 1.12
N LEU A 310 -30.29 -34.20 0.86
CA LEU A 310 -30.74 -34.43 -0.51
C LEU A 310 -30.88 -33.08 -1.23
N GLN A 311 -30.48 -33.04 -2.50
CA GLN A 311 -30.77 -31.88 -3.33
C GLN A 311 -32.28 -31.81 -3.57
N ALA A 312 -32.88 -30.65 -3.31
CA ALA A 312 -34.29 -30.43 -3.60
C ALA A 312 -34.54 -30.60 -5.12
N ALA A 313 -35.62 -31.32 -5.46
CA ALA A 313 -35.89 -31.76 -6.82
C ALA A 313 -36.23 -30.62 -7.79
N ASP A 314 -36.64 -29.47 -7.24
CA ASP A 314 -36.97 -28.23 -7.94
C ASP A 314 -35.75 -27.31 -8.14
N THR A 315 -34.59 -27.63 -7.55
CA THR A 315 -33.37 -26.85 -7.73
C THR A 315 -32.67 -27.22 -9.04
N ASP A 316 -32.71 -26.33 -10.03
CA ASP A 316 -31.95 -26.51 -11.26
C ASP A 316 -30.45 -26.30 -11.02
N ILE A 317 -29.65 -27.31 -11.38
CA ILE A 317 -28.18 -27.27 -11.31
C ILE A 317 -27.51 -27.14 -12.69
N SER A 318 -28.28 -26.93 -13.77
CA SER A 318 -27.77 -26.79 -15.14
C SER A 318 -26.77 -25.63 -15.27
N ALA A 319 -26.98 -24.53 -14.55
CA ALA A 319 -26.04 -23.40 -14.52
C ALA A 319 -24.64 -23.81 -14.03
N LEU A 320 -24.55 -24.75 -13.09
CA LEU A 320 -23.28 -25.26 -12.58
C LEU A 320 -22.51 -26.06 -13.61
N VAL A 321 -23.24 -26.81 -14.45
CA VAL A 321 -22.67 -27.57 -15.56
C VAL A 321 -22.01 -26.64 -16.59
N GLU A 322 -22.65 -25.52 -16.91
CA GLU A 322 -22.07 -24.52 -17.82
C GLU A 322 -20.85 -23.81 -17.21
N ILE A 323 -20.81 -23.60 -15.89
CA ILE A 323 -19.62 -23.08 -15.21
C ILE A 323 -18.47 -24.09 -15.32
N GLU A 324 -18.67 -25.38 -15.00
CA GLU A 324 -17.62 -26.42 -15.13
C GLU A 324 -17.10 -26.62 -16.55
N LYS A 325 -17.88 -26.22 -17.56
CA LYS A 325 -17.48 -26.28 -18.96
C LYS A 325 -16.51 -25.16 -19.34
N ASN A 326 -16.66 -23.99 -18.72
CA ASN A 326 -15.90 -22.78 -19.04
C ASN A 326 -14.85 -22.42 -17.97
N SER A 327 -14.77 -23.18 -16.88
CA SER A 327 -13.87 -22.96 -15.74
C SER A 327 -13.18 -24.26 -15.31
N PRO A 328 -11.94 -24.21 -14.79
CA PRO A 328 -11.28 -25.37 -14.18
C PRO A 328 -11.91 -25.81 -12.86
N HIS A 329 -12.83 -25.02 -12.28
CA HIS A 329 -13.51 -25.34 -11.03
C HIS A 329 -14.38 -26.59 -11.14
N ARG A 330 -14.50 -27.35 -10.04
CA ARG A 330 -15.40 -28.50 -9.92
C ARG A 330 -16.28 -28.37 -8.69
N PHE A 331 -17.59 -28.50 -8.90
CA PHE A 331 -18.57 -28.54 -7.82
C PHE A 331 -18.57 -29.92 -7.14
N GLU A 332 -19.04 -29.96 -5.89
CA GLU A 332 -19.06 -31.16 -5.06
C GLU A 332 -20.50 -31.63 -4.79
N PHE A 333 -20.88 -32.75 -5.42
CA PHE A 333 -22.13 -33.47 -5.16
C PHE A 333 -21.84 -34.92 -4.77
N PHE A 334 -22.83 -35.66 -4.26
CA PHE A 334 -22.69 -37.08 -3.95
C PHE A 334 -23.89 -37.87 -4.48
N MET A 335 -23.67 -39.14 -4.81
CA MET A 335 -24.74 -40.06 -5.19
C MET A 335 -25.47 -40.56 -3.94
N GLY A 336 -26.65 -40.01 -3.67
CA GLY A 336 -27.42 -40.26 -2.46
C GLY A 336 -26.71 -39.77 -1.19
N LEU A 337 -27.28 -40.09 -0.02
CA LEU A 337 -26.72 -39.67 1.29
C LEU A 337 -25.49 -40.49 1.72
N SER A 338 -25.39 -41.74 1.27
CA SER A 338 -24.32 -42.66 1.64
C SER A 338 -23.08 -42.57 0.75
N GLY A 339 -23.13 -41.83 -0.36
CA GLY A 339 -21.99 -41.67 -1.27
C GLY A 339 -20.84 -40.93 -0.59
N ASP A 340 -19.64 -41.49 -0.61
CA ASP A 340 -18.44 -40.97 0.06
C ASP A 340 -17.54 -40.15 -0.86
N GLN A 341 -17.57 -40.42 -2.17
CA GLN A 341 -16.80 -39.70 -3.17
C GLN A 341 -17.60 -38.54 -3.82
N PRO A 342 -17.01 -37.34 -3.93
CA PRO A 342 -17.66 -36.25 -4.63
C PRO A 342 -17.67 -36.48 -6.14
N ILE A 343 -18.79 -36.14 -6.78
CA ILE A 343 -18.98 -36.10 -8.23
C ILE A 343 -19.17 -34.65 -8.68
N CYS A 344 -18.74 -34.34 -9.91
CA CYS A 344 -18.87 -33.00 -10.47
C CYS A 344 -20.32 -32.68 -10.89
N ALA A 345 -20.64 -31.40 -11.13
CA ALA A 345 -21.98 -30.96 -11.51
C ALA A 345 -22.49 -31.67 -12.78
N ARG A 346 -21.63 -31.89 -13.77
CA ARG A 346 -22.00 -32.62 -15.00
C ARG A 346 -22.50 -34.04 -14.72
N THR A 347 -21.79 -34.77 -13.88
CA THR A 347 -22.17 -36.14 -13.49
C THR A 347 -23.41 -36.12 -12.62
N ALA A 348 -23.52 -35.19 -11.68
CA ALA A 348 -24.69 -35.05 -10.82
C ALA A 348 -25.97 -34.75 -11.61
N TRP A 349 -25.89 -33.81 -12.57
CA TRP A 349 -27.02 -33.45 -13.44
C TRP A 349 -27.46 -34.62 -14.32
N ALA A 350 -26.50 -35.32 -14.95
CA ALA A 350 -26.81 -36.50 -15.76
C ALA A 350 -27.42 -37.65 -14.92
N TYR A 351 -26.89 -37.88 -13.72
CA TYR A 351 -27.40 -38.91 -12.80
C TYR A 351 -28.80 -38.58 -12.27
N GLY A 352 -29.04 -37.31 -11.91
CA GLY A 352 -30.34 -36.80 -11.48
C GLY A 352 -31.42 -36.97 -12.56
N ASN A 353 -31.12 -36.58 -13.79
CA ASN A 353 -32.03 -36.74 -14.94
C ASN A 353 -32.31 -38.21 -15.27
N ALA A 354 -31.41 -39.13 -14.92
CA ALA A 354 -31.62 -40.57 -15.06
C ALA A 354 -32.44 -41.18 -13.89
N GLY A 355 -33.01 -40.36 -13.00
CA GLY A 355 -33.80 -40.78 -11.84
C GLY A 355 -32.96 -41.08 -10.58
N GLY A 356 -31.66 -40.81 -10.61
CA GLY A 356 -30.78 -40.90 -9.46
C GLY A 356 -31.05 -39.81 -8.42
N ARG A 357 -30.80 -40.09 -7.14
CA ARG A 357 -30.86 -39.07 -6.08
C ARG A 357 -29.46 -38.49 -5.87
N ILE A 358 -29.34 -37.18 -5.90
CA ILE A 358 -28.09 -36.48 -5.59
C ILE A 358 -28.20 -35.78 -4.23
N SER A 359 -27.08 -35.67 -3.54
CA SER A 359 -26.96 -34.95 -2.27
C SER A 359 -25.78 -33.98 -2.32
N HIS A 360 -25.73 -33.05 -1.39
CA HIS A 360 -24.57 -32.18 -1.17
C HIS A 360 -24.30 -32.05 0.34
N ALA A 361 -23.07 -31.69 0.69
CA ALA A 361 -22.71 -31.46 2.08
C ALA A 361 -23.31 -30.15 2.58
N LEU A 362 -23.70 -30.09 3.85
CA LEU A 362 -24.12 -28.87 4.54
C LEU A 362 -23.24 -28.71 5.77
N SER A 363 -22.54 -27.58 5.90
CA SER A 363 -21.51 -27.38 6.92
C SER A 363 -21.81 -26.14 7.74
N VAL A 364 -21.66 -26.24 9.06
CA VAL A 364 -21.79 -25.09 9.97
C VAL A 364 -20.40 -24.61 10.34
N TYR A 365 -20.10 -23.36 9.98
CA TYR A 365 -18.81 -22.72 10.22
C TYR A 365 -18.91 -21.69 11.32
N SER A 366 -17.96 -21.74 12.26
CA SER A 366 -17.68 -20.69 13.24
C SER A 366 -16.50 -19.87 12.75
N CYS A 367 -16.71 -18.56 12.61
CA CYS A 367 -15.76 -17.64 12.01
C CYS A 367 -15.44 -16.53 13.02
N GLN A 368 -14.15 -16.37 13.34
CA GLN A 368 -13.66 -15.31 14.22
C GLN A 368 -12.59 -14.49 13.50
N LEU A 369 -12.60 -13.17 13.69
CA LEU A 369 -11.57 -12.29 13.13
C LEU A 369 -10.19 -12.63 13.73
N ARG A 370 -9.17 -12.79 12.88
CA ARG A 370 -7.78 -13.08 13.31
C ARG A 370 -7.19 -11.92 14.11
N GLN A 371 -7.27 -10.71 13.55
CA GLN A 371 -6.79 -9.48 14.16
C GLN A 371 -7.88 -8.40 14.05
N PRO A 372 -8.88 -8.42 14.94
CA PRO A 372 -10.15 -7.75 14.71
C PRO A 372 -10.06 -6.24 14.49
N ASN A 373 -9.20 -5.54 15.23
CA ASN A 373 -9.05 -4.10 15.10
C ASN A 373 -8.43 -3.73 13.75
N GLN A 374 -7.36 -4.43 13.36
CA GLN A 374 -6.65 -4.24 12.10
C GLN A 374 -7.54 -4.55 10.90
N VAL A 375 -8.24 -5.70 10.94
CA VAL A 375 -9.18 -6.07 9.87
C VAL A 375 -10.30 -5.04 9.74
N LYS A 376 -10.89 -4.58 10.86
CA LYS A 376 -11.88 -3.50 10.84
C LYS A 376 -11.34 -2.22 10.22
N THR A 377 -10.12 -1.79 10.56
CA THR A 377 -9.49 -0.62 9.94
C THR A 377 -9.31 -0.77 8.43
N ILE A 378 -8.95 -1.97 7.94
CA ILE A 378 -8.85 -2.27 6.51
C ILE A 378 -10.20 -2.11 5.83
N PHE A 379 -11.25 -2.74 6.35
CA PHE A 379 -12.59 -2.66 5.77
C PHE A 379 -13.20 -1.26 5.88
N GLU A 380 -12.94 -0.53 6.96
CA GLU A 380 -13.33 0.89 7.09
C GLU A 380 -12.68 1.74 5.99
N PHE A 381 -11.40 1.51 5.68
CA PHE A 381 -10.75 2.19 4.56
C PHE A 381 -11.39 1.82 3.22
N LEU A 382 -11.65 0.53 2.96
CA LEU A 382 -12.29 0.06 1.73
C LEU A 382 -13.70 0.65 1.53
N ASN A 383 -14.49 0.70 2.60
CA ASN A 383 -15.86 1.24 2.58
C ASN A 383 -15.88 2.77 2.39
N ASN A 384 -14.78 3.47 2.66
CA ASN A 384 -14.63 4.92 2.49
C ASN A 384 -14.13 5.30 1.08
N GLY A 385 -14.82 4.84 0.04
CA GLY A 385 -14.57 5.25 -1.36
C GLY A 385 -13.59 4.38 -2.14
N PHE A 386 -13.30 3.17 -1.66
CA PHE A 386 -12.40 2.21 -2.31
C PHE A 386 -13.04 0.82 -2.50
N HIS A 387 -14.37 0.75 -2.62
CA HIS A 387 -15.10 -0.52 -2.76
C HIS A 387 -14.69 -1.30 -4.02
N GLU A 388 -14.27 -0.61 -5.09
CA GLU A 388 -13.84 -1.26 -6.34
C GLU A 388 -12.64 -2.21 -6.15
N ILE A 389 -11.79 -1.95 -5.14
CA ILE A 389 -10.62 -2.79 -4.85
C ILE A 389 -10.86 -3.80 -3.73
N SER A 390 -12.07 -3.88 -3.15
CA SER A 390 -12.40 -4.88 -2.12
C SER A 390 -12.24 -6.31 -2.66
N SER A 391 -12.59 -6.53 -3.93
CA SER A 391 -12.43 -7.81 -4.63
C SER A 391 -10.98 -8.29 -4.74
N SER A 392 -10.00 -7.36 -4.67
CA SER A 392 -8.56 -7.62 -4.71
C SER A 392 -7.98 -7.94 -3.32
N LEU A 393 -8.72 -7.69 -2.23
CA LEU A 393 -8.29 -8.03 -0.89
C LEU A 393 -8.26 -9.57 -0.72
N ASP A 394 -7.10 -10.09 -0.33
CA ASP A 394 -6.95 -11.49 0.04
C ASP A 394 -6.12 -11.59 1.33
N LEU A 395 -6.83 -11.78 2.45
CA LEU A 395 -6.27 -12.03 3.77
C LEU A 395 -6.24 -13.53 4.14
N SER A 396 -6.30 -14.43 3.15
CA SER A 396 -6.08 -15.86 3.39
C SER A 396 -4.58 -16.15 3.42
N PHE A 397 -4.09 -16.86 4.44
CA PHE A 397 -2.67 -17.13 4.62
C PHE A 397 -2.46 -18.60 4.95
N GLU A 398 -1.42 -19.20 4.36
CA GLU A 398 -0.97 -20.56 4.72
C GLU A 398 -0.12 -20.56 5.99
N ASP A 399 0.64 -19.48 6.22
CA ASP A 399 1.51 -19.27 7.38
C ASP A 399 0.96 -18.12 8.24
N ASP A 400 0.62 -18.43 9.49
CA ASP A 400 0.11 -17.45 10.45
C ASP A 400 1.13 -16.32 10.72
N ALA A 401 2.44 -16.58 10.63
CA ALA A 401 3.45 -15.53 10.79
C ALA A 401 3.38 -14.47 9.67
N VAL A 402 3.02 -14.87 8.44
CA VAL A 402 2.81 -13.93 7.33
C VAL A 402 1.53 -13.11 7.55
N ALA A 403 0.48 -13.74 8.08
CA ALA A 403 -0.75 -13.05 8.46
C ALA A 403 -0.50 -12.00 9.55
N ASP A 404 0.30 -12.38 10.55
CA ASP A 404 0.64 -11.55 11.69
C ASP A 404 1.45 -10.30 11.33
N GLU A 405 2.17 -10.34 10.20
CA GLU A 405 2.93 -9.20 9.67
C GLU A 405 2.13 -8.38 8.64
N LYS A 406 1.43 -9.06 7.72
CA LYS A 406 0.75 -8.38 6.60
C LYS A 406 -0.51 -7.66 7.04
N ILE A 407 -1.34 -8.24 7.91
CA ILE A 407 -2.62 -7.63 8.32
C ILE A 407 -2.39 -6.30 9.06
N PRO A 408 -1.49 -6.21 10.05
CA PRO A 408 -1.23 -4.92 10.69
C PRO A 408 -0.61 -3.90 9.74
N PHE A 409 0.29 -4.33 8.85
CA PHE A 409 0.84 -3.44 7.84
C PHE A 409 -0.25 -2.87 6.91
N LEU A 410 -1.21 -3.68 6.45
CA LEU A 410 -2.31 -3.18 5.63
C LEU A 410 -3.20 -2.20 6.41
N ALA A 411 -3.47 -2.45 7.69
CA ALA A 411 -4.22 -1.51 8.53
C ALA A 411 -3.45 -0.19 8.76
N TYR A 412 -2.14 -0.27 8.94
CA TYR A 412 -1.26 0.89 9.02
C TYR A 412 -1.24 1.66 7.70
N LEU A 413 -1.05 0.98 6.57
CA LEU A 413 -1.05 1.57 5.23
C LEU A 413 -2.39 2.25 4.92
N ALA A 414 -3.52 1.61 5.26
CA ALA A 414 -4.85 2.20 5.16
C ALA A 414 -4.96 3.52 5.94
N SER A 415 -4.43 3.56 7.16
CA SER A 415 -4.41 4.76 7.99
C SER A 415 -3.52 5.87 7.40
N VAL A 416 -2.32 5.50 6.91
CA VAL A 416 -1.38 6.40 6.24
C VAL A 416 -1.99 7.00 4.97
N LEU A 417 -2.70 6.19 4.18
CA LEU A 417 -3.37 6.60 2.94
C LEU A 417 -4.66 7.38 3.20
N LYS A 418 -5.38 7.15 4.30
CA LYS A 418 -6.54 7.98 4.70
C LYS A 418 -6.10 9.42 4.98
N GLY A 419 -4.91 9.60 5.56
CA GLY A 419 -4.27 10.91 5.79
C GLY A 419 -3.63 11.55 4.55
N SER A 420 -2.74 12.52 4.83
CA SER A 420 -1.88 13.25 3.85
C SER A 420 -0.39 12.87 4.00
N SER A 421 -0.11 11.69 4.56
CA SER A 421 1.18 11.33 5.16
C SER A 421 2.38 11.33 4.20
N PHE A 422 2.15 11.09 2.91
CA PHE A 422 3.21 11.06 1.89
C PHE A 422 3.58 12.43 1.31
N GLY A 423 2.96 13.52 1.79
CA GLY A 423 3.26 14.89 1.36
C GLY A 423 4.34 15.60 2.18
N THR A 424 5.16 14.88 2.95
CA THR A 424 6.19 15.48 3.82
C THR A 424 7.59 15.31 3.25
N TYR A 425 8.49 16.24 3.59
CA TYR A 425 9.89 16.16 3.16
C TYR A 425 10.59 14.94 3.77
N GLU A 426 11.16 14.11 2.89
CA GLU A 426 12.08 13.06 3.29
C GLU A 426 13.53 13.48 2.98
N PRO A 427 14.42 13.45 3.99
CA PRO A 427 15.82 13.74 3.76
C PRO A 427 16.52 12.57 3.06
N PRO A 428 17.61 12.82 2.33
CA PRO A 428 18.35 11.77 1.62
C PRO A 428 18.88 10.64 2.51
N ALA A 429 19.18 10.92 3.78
CA ALA A 429 19.52 9.89 4.75
C ALA A 429 18.38 8.92 5.09
N GLY A 430 17.16 9.14 4.57
CA GLY A 430 15.94 8.43 4.91
C GLY A 430 15.09 9.17 5.94
N SER A 431 13.79 8.87 5.93
CA SER A 431 12.79 9.47 6.81
C SER A 431 13.26 9.51 8.25
N LYS A 432 13.19 10.70 8.87
CA LYS A 432 13.59 10.88 10.27
C LYS A 432 12.80 9.96 11.20
N HIS A 433 11.52 9.72 10.89
CA HIS A 433 10.69 8.77 11.63
C HIS A 433 11.26 7.34 11.54
N PHE A 434 11.55 6.87 10.33
CA PHE A 434 12.12 5.53 10.11
C PHE A 434 13.49 5.36 10.77
N ARG A 435 14.39 6.35 10.65
CA ARG A 435 15.68 6.35 11.34
C ARG A 435 15.55 6.34 12.87
N ASN A 436 14.58 7.07 13.42
CA ASN A 436 14.28 7.04 14.86
C ASN A 436 13.77 5.67 15.31
N LEU A 437 12.97 4.99 14.49
CA LEU A 437 12.51 3.62 14.77
C LEU A 437 13.68 2.63 14.76
N ILE A 438 14.58 2.69 13.78
CA ILE A 438 15.80 1.86 13.75
C ILE A 438 16.66 2.14 15.00
N ALA A 439 16.93 3.40 15.31
CA ALA A 439 17.70 3.78 16.50
C ALA A 439 17.02 3.30 17.80
N GLY A 440 15.69 3.44 17.88
CA GLY A 440 14.88 2.97 18.99
C GLY A 440 14.95 1.45 19.16
N PHE A 441 14.89 0.69 18.06
CA PHE A 441 15.02 -0.76 18.06
C PHE A 441 16.41 -1.18 18.56
N MET A 442 17.47 -0.59 18.02
CA MET A 442 18.85 -0.84 18.43
C MET A 442 19.08 -0.52 19.92
N LYS A 443 18.52 0.59 20.41
CA LYS A 443 18.57 0.99 21.82
C LYS A 443 17.83 0.00 22.72
N THR A 444 16.66 -0.45 22.29
CA THR A 444 15.75 -1.24 23.12
C THR A 444 16.15 -2.71 23.18
N TYR A 445 16.41 -3.33 22.03
CA TYR A 445 16.65 -4.77 21.90
C TYR A 445 18.13 -5.14 21.93
N HIS A 446 19.01 -4.27 21.43
CA HIS A 446 20.45 -4.53 21.37
C HIS A 446 21.29 -3.68 22.35
N ARG A 447 20.65 -2.78 23.12
CA ARG A 447 21.31 -1.87 24.09
C ARG A 447 22.32 -0.92 23.46
N ILE A 448 22.18 -0.62 22.17
CA ILE A 448 23.08 0.27 21.45
C ILE A 448 22.48 1.68 21.44
N PRO A 449 23.09 2.69 22.08
CA PRO A 449 22.52 4.03 22.23
C PRO A 449 22.70 4.88 20.95
N LEU A 450 22.15 4.42 19.83
CA LEU A 450 22.16 5.15 18.56
C LEU A 450 21.17 6.31 18.55
N LYS A 451 21.46 7.31 17.72
CA LYS A 451 20.55 8.39 17.31
C LYS A 451 20.23 8.24 15.82
N ALA A 452 19.20 8.95 15.35
CA ALA A 452 18.89 8.99 13.92
C ALA A 452 20.10 9.45 13.07
N ASP A 453 20.94 10.32 13.59
CA ASP A 453 22.15 10.83 12.91
C ASP A 453 23.31 9.83 12.90
N ASN A 454 23.08 8.60 13.36
CA ASN A 454 24.01 7.48 13.16
C ASN A 454 23.58 6.53 12.04
N VAL A 455 22.39 6.74 11.44
CA VAL A 455 21.75 5.80 10.51
C VAL A 455 21.51 6.48 9.17
N VAL A 456 22.06 5.93 8.08
CA VAL A 456 21.76 6.36 6.70
C VAL A 456 21.04 5.24 5.97
N VAL A 457 19.88 5.53 5.39
CA VAL A 457 19.03 4.57 4.69
C VAL A 457 19.37 4.54 3.20
N PHE A 458 19.35 3.34 2.61
CA PHE A 458 19.64 3.07 1.21
C PHE A 458 18.52 2.19 0.62
N PRO A 459 18.26 2.29 -0.69
CA PRO A 459 17.31 1.40 -1.39
C PRO A 459 17.63 -0.10 -1.23
N SER A 460 18.92 -0.47 -1.20
CA SER A 460 19.34 -1.86 -1.00
C SER A 460 20.77 -1.94 -0.45
N ARG A 461 21.16 -3.13 0.04
CA ARG A 461 22.52 -3.43 0.51
C ARG A 461 23.53 -3.22 -0.62
N ALA A 462 23.18 -3.61 -1.85
CA ALA A 462 24.04 -3.46 -3.02
C ALA A 462 24.36 -1.99 -3.30
N VAL A 463 23.32 -1.14 -3.23
CA VAL A 463 23.46 0.31 -3.41
C VAL A 463 24.33 0.90 -2.31
N ALA A 464 24.15 0.50 -1.04
CA ALA A 464 24.98 0.98 0.06
C ALA A 464 26.48 0.67 -0.16
N ILE A 465 26.81 -0.55 -0.62
CA ILE A 465 28.18 -0.98 -0.89
C ILE A 465 28.77 -0.21 -2.08
N GLU A 466 28.03 -0.08 -3.20
CA GLU A 466 28.50 0.66 -4.37
C GLU A 466 28.77 2.14 -4.01
N ASN A 467 27.86 2.77 -3.26
CA ASN A 467 28.00 4.15 -2.81
C ASN A 467 29.23 4.33 -1.89
N ALA A 468 29.45 3.41 -0.95
CA ALA A 468 30.63 3.44 -0.09
C ALA A 468 31.93 3.33 -0.92
N LEU A 469 32.01 2.37 -1.84
CA LEU A 469 33.20 2.19 -2.70
C LEU A 469 33.47 3.41 -3.58
N ARG A 470 32.43 4.05 -4.14
CA ARG A 470 32.59 5.30 -4.92
C ARG A 470 33.06 6.46 -4.05
N LEU A 471 32.54 6.60 -2.84
CA LEU A 471 32.91 7.66 -1.90
C LEU A 471 34.40 7.66 -1.56
N PHE A 472 34.98 6.47 -1.34
CA PHE A 472 36.40 6.32 -1.03
C PHE A 472 37.28 6.16 -2.27
N SER A 473 36.74 5.65 -3.38
CA SER A 473 37.48 5.31 -4.61
C SER A 473 38.84 4.62 -4.33
N PRO A 474 38.87 3.50 -3.59
CA PRO A 474 40.12 2.85 -3.20
C PRO A 474 40.84 2.26 -4.42
N ARG A 475 42.17 2.36 -4.47
CA ARG A 475 42.99 1.66 -5.47
C ARG A 475 42.82 0.16 -5.35
N LEU A 476 42.71 -0.32 -4.12
CA LEU A 476 42.42 -1.71 -3.80
C LEU A 476 41.39 -1.82 -2.68
N ALA A 477 40.29 -2.49 -2.97
CA ALA A 477 39.30 -2.96 -2.01
C ALA A 477 39.28 -4.49 -1.99
N ILE A 478 39.05 -5.06 -0.81
CA ILE A 478 38.69 -6.48 -0.68
C ILE A 478 37.21 -6.56 -0.35
N VAL A 479 36.47 -7.37 -1.09
CA VAL A 479 35.03 -7.53 -0.91
C VAL A 479 34.68 -9.02 -0.82
N ASP A 480 33.82 -9.38 0.13
CA ASP A 480 33.24 -10.73 0.24
C ASP A 480 32.58 -11.13 -1.10
N GLU A 481 32.91 -12.32 -1.60
CA GLU A 481 32.40 -12.87 -2.88
C GLU A 481 30.86 -12.85 -2.99
N HIS A 482 30.14 -12.95 -1.88
CA HIS A 482 28.67 -12.91 -1.88
C HIS A 482 28.12 -11.50 -2.13
N LEU A 483 28.95 -10.48 -1.92
CA LEU A 483 28.60 -9.07 -2.03
C LEU A 483 29.06 -8.45 -3.36
N THR A 484 29.91 -9.13 -4.13
CA THR A 484 30.46 -8.61 -5.40
C THR A 484 29.54 -8.77 -6.60
N ARG A 485 28.52 -9.63 -6.52
CA ARG A 485 27.56 -9.91 -7.61
C ARG A 485 26.96 -8.65 -8.23
N HIS A 486 26.79 -7.60 -7.43
CA HIS A 486 26.14 -6.35 -7.83
C HIS A 486 27.13 -5.23 -8.16
N LEU A 487 28.45 -5.48 -8.06
CA LEU A 487 29.48 -4.48 -8.35
C LEU A 487 29.82 -4.43 -9.85
N PRO A 488 30.18 -3.25 -10.39
CA PRO A 488 30.67 -3.10 -11.75
C PRO A 488 31.74 -4.14 -12.11
N ARG A 489 31.52 -4.91 -13.19
CA ARG A 489 32.42 -6.02 -13.57
C ARG A 489 33.84 -5.55 -13.87
N ASN A 490 33.99 -4.32 -14.34
CA ASN A 490 35.30 -3.71 -14.59
C ASN A 490 36.10 -3.42 -13.31
N TRP A 491 35.45 -3.38 -12.14
CA TRP A 491 36.16 -3.28 -10.86
C TRP A 491 36.76 -4.63 -10.43
N LEU A 492 36.15 -5.74 -10.85
CA LEU A 492 36.56 -7.11 -10.51
C LEU A 492 37.72 -7.54 -11.41
N THR A 493 38.94 -7.08 -11.09
CA THR A 493 40.15 -7.38 -11.87
C THR A 493 41.36 -7.59 -10.96
N SER A 494 42.31 -8.42 -11.41
CA SER A 494 43.61 -8.61 -10.76
C SER A 494 44.75 -7.79 -11.40
N LEU A 495 44.51 -7.18 -12.57
CA LEU A 495 45.53 -6.62 -13.45
C LEU A 495 46.25 -5.37 -12.87
N ALA A 496 45.61 -4.63 -11.96
CA ALA A 496 46.22 -3.45 -11.34
C ALA A 496 47.40 -3.79 -10.40
N ILE A 497 47.52 -5.06 -9.97
CA ILE A 497 48.55 -5.50 -9.03
C ILE A 497 49.91 -5.74 -9.73
N GLU A 498 49.91 -6.05 -11.04
CA GLU A 498 51.13 -6.34 -11.80
C GLU A 498 51.89 -5.08 -12.28
N GLY A 499 51.27 -3.90 -12.23
CA GLY A 499 51.79 -2.65 -12.79
C GLY A 499 52.55 -1.71 -11.84
N ALA A 500 52.98 -2.17 -10.66
CA ALA A 500 53.63 -1.33 -9.65
C ALA A 500 55.05 -0.81 -10.02
N GLY A 501 55.50 -0.99 -11.28
CA GLY A 501 56.86 -0.69 -11.75
C GLY A 501 56.98 0.26 -12.95
N THR A 502 55.91 0.89 -13.44
CA THR A 502 55.98 1.86 -14.55
C THR A 502 55.33 3.19 -14.20
N ASP A 503 56.09 4.28 -14.36
CA ASP A 503 55.78 5.67 -13.98
C ASP A 503 54.64 6.34 -14.78
N ASN A 504 53.44 5.77 -14.79
CA ASN A 504 52.14 6.46 -15.00
C ASN A 504 50.94 5.49 -14.96
N PRO A 505 50.58 4.88 -13.81
CA PRO A 505 49.24 4.37 -13.64
C PRO A 505 48.33 5.56 -13.32
N SER A 506 47.26 5.77 -14.11
CA SER A 506 46.26 6.80 -13.79
C SER A 506 45.82 6.63 -12.33
N GLU A 507 45.80 7.71 -11.52
CA GLU A 507 45.51 7.69 -10.07
C GLU A 507 44.14 7.08 -9.67
N ASP A 508 43.35 6.57 -10.62
CA ASP A 508 41.89 6.48 -10.57
C ASP A 508 41.27 5.10 -10.86
N SER A 509 42.03 4.01 -10.96
CA SER A 509 41.43 2.68 -11.16
C SER A 509 41.04 2.01 -9.83
N LEU A 510 39.75 2.07 -9.50
CA LEU A 510 39.17 1.30 -8.39
C LEU A 510 39.22 -0.20 -8.72
N THR A 511 39.94 -0.96 -7.89
CA THR A 511 40.09 -2.42 -8.03
C THR A 511 39.46 -3.14 -6.86
N VAL A 512 38.66 -4.16 -7.13
CA VAL A 512 38.03 -5.04 -6.14
C VAL A 512 38.57 -6.46 -6.31
N ILE A 513 39.09 -7.02 -5.21
CA ILE A 513 39.44 -8.44 -5.11
C ILE A 513 38.36 -9.15 -4.29
N GLU A 514 37.84 -10.23 -4.85
CA GLU A 514 36.90 -11.11 -4.16
C GLU A 514 37.61 -11.91 -3.08
N ALA A 515 36.98 -12.06 -1.92
CA ALA A 515 37.52 -12.81 -0.80
C ALA A 515 36.44 -13.69 -0.14
N PRO A 516 36.84 -14.81 0.47
CA PRO A 516 35.93 -15.66 1.22
C PRO A 516 35.43 -14.94 2.47
N ARG A 517 34.20 -15.29 2.89
CA ARG A 517 33.54 -14.70 4.07
C ARG A 517 34.17 -15.08 5.42
N GLN A 518 34.96 -16.15 5.49
CA GLN A 518 35.58 -16.60 6.74
C GLN A 518 36.61 -15.59 7.25
N SER A 519 36.50 -15.21 8.53
CA SER A 519 37.30 -14.12 9.10
C SER A 519 38.81 -14.38 9.06
N ASP A 520 39.28 -15.59 9.36
CA ASP A 520 40.71 -15.93 9.34
C ASP A 520 41.35 -15.73 7.97
N LEU A 521 40.67 -16.17 6.90
CA LEU A 521 41.13 -16.02 5.52
C LEU A 521 41.10 -14.55 5.08
N MET A 522 40.04 -13.83 5.46
CA MET A 522 39.92 -12.39 5.22
C MET A 522 41.05 -11.62 5.91
N ILE A 523 41.37 -11.94 7.17
CA ILE A 523 42.48 -11.33 7.92
C ILE A 523 43.82 -11.59 7.22
N GLU A 524 44.05 -12.81 6.75
CA GLU A 524 45.27 -13.14 6.00
C GLU A 524 45.38 -12.29 4.73
N LEU A 525 44.31 -12.18 3.95
CA LEU A 525 44.26 -11.37 2.74
C LEU A 525 44.49 -9.88 3.05
N ILE A 526 43.87 -9.34 4.10
CA ILE A 526 44.07 -7.94 4.51
C ILE A 526 45.56 -7.69 4.84
N ARG A 527 46.21 -8.59 5.58
CA ARG A 527 47.63 -8.46 5.94
C ARG A 527 48.56 -8.50 4.72
N LYS A 528 48.24 -9.37 3.75
CA LYS A 528 49.08 -9.58 2.55
C LYS A 528 48.88 -8.49 1.50
N LEU A 529 47.64 -8.13 1.23
CA LEU A 529 47.27 -7.25 0.13
C LEU A 529 47.15 -5.79 0.56
N LYS A 530 47.03 -5.52 1.86
CA LYS A 530 46.95 -4.17 2.46
C LYS A 530 45.93 -3.26 1.75
N PRO A 531 44.65 -3.67 1.68
CA PRO A 531 43.62 -2.89 0.99
C PRO A 531 43.34 -1.57 1.72
N GLN A 532 42.77 -0.61 1.00
CA GLN A 532 42.32 0.66 1.61
C GLN A 532 40.90 0.55 2.16
N VAL A 533 40.07 -0.29 1.56
CA VAL A 533 38.70 -0.57 2.01
C VAL A 533 38.46 -2.07 2.04
N VAL A 534 37.78 -2.54 3.06
CA VAL A 534 37.32 -3.92 3.21
C VAL A 534 35.81 -3.90 3.37
N VAL A 535 35.09 -4.66 2.56
CA VAL A 535 33.65 -4.89 2.69
C VAL A 535 33.41 -6.37 2.90
N THR A 536 32.93 -6.79 4.06
CA THR A 536 32.83 -8.23 4.36
C THR A 536 31.64 -8.57 5.24
N GLY A 537 31.04 -9.74 5.01
CA GLY A 537 30.13 -10.36 5.97
C GLY A 537 30.89 -11.10 7.07
N ILE A 538 30.16 -11.75 7.96
CA ILE A 538 30.71 -12.73 8.91
C ILE A 538 30.05 -14.09 8.67
N ALA A 539 30.82 -15.17 8.72
CA ALA A 539 30.26 -16.51 8.60
C ALA A 539 29.29 -16.81 9.76
N GLU A 540 28.23 -17.58 9.53
CA GLU A 540 27.14 -17.79 10.50
C GLU A 540 27.65 -18.30 11.87
N TYR A 541 28.60 -19.23 11.87
CA TYR A 541 29.20 -19.77 13.10
C TYR A 541 30.12 -18.78 13.83
N GLU A 542 30.72 -17.82 13.12
CA GLU A 542 31.59 -16.78 13.69
C GLU A 542 30.76 -15.60 14.26
N ALA A 543 29.56 -15.38 13.71
CA ALA A 543 28.70 -14.25 14.05
C ALA A 543 28.13 -14.29 15.47
N VAL A 544 28.25 -15.42 16.19
CA VAL A 544 27.69 -15.58 17.55
C VAL A 544 28.49 -14.80 18.60
N THR A 545 29.80 -14.66 18.41
CA THR A 545 30.73 -14.00 19.35
C THR A 545 31.41 -12.79 18.72
N SER A 546 31.93 -11.86 19.53
CA SER A 546 32.60 -10.66 19.01
C SER A 546 34.03 -10.93 18.50
N SER A 547 34.58 -12.13 18.66
CA SER A 547 36.01 -12.40 18.41
C SER A 547 36.43 -12.11 16.98
N ALA A 548 35.71 -12.65 16.00
CA ALA A 548 35.99 -12.44 14.57
C ALA A 548 35.92 -10.96 14.21
N PHE A 549 34.90 -10.25 14.71
CA PHE A 549 34.73 -8.83 14.47
C PHE A 549 35.86 -8.00 15.08
N VAL A 550 36.27 -8.30 16.32
CA VAL A 550 37.40 -7.62 16.99
C VAL A 550 38.69 -7.82 16.20
N HIS A 551 38.99 -9.05 15.76
CA HIS A 551 40.18 -9.31 14.95
C HIS A 551 40.16 -8.56 13.61
N LEU A 552 39.00 -8.48 12.94
CA LEU A 552 38.82 -7.67 11.73
C LEU A 552 39.02 -6.17 12.00
N LEU A 553 38.48 -5.64 13.11
CA LEU A 553 38.70 -4.25 13.52
C LEU A 553 40.18 -3.95 13.79
N ASP A 554 40.88 -4.88 14.45
CA ASP A 554 42.28 -4.70 14.82
C ASP A 554 43.21 -4.77 13.61
N VAL A 555 43.03 -5.76 12.71
CA VAL A 555 43.86 -5.86 11.50
C VAL A 555 43.62 -4.69 10.55
N THR A 556 42.36 -4.25 10.39
CA THR A 556 42.06 -3.10 9.53
C THR A 556 42.62 -1.81 10.13
N ARG A 557 42.61 -1.66 11.45
CA ARG A 557 43.27 -0.54 12.15
C ARG A 557 44.78 -0.56 11.98
N GLU A 558 45.40 -1.73 12.09
CA GLU A 558 46.86 -1.91 11.91
C GLU A 558 47.31 -1.53 10.50
N ILE A 559 46.55 -1.91 9.48
CA ILE A 559 46.86 -1.64 8.07
C ILE A 559 46.47 -0.21 7.65
N GLY A 560 45.50 0.42 8.32
CA GLY A 560 44.91 1.70 7.88
C GLY A 560 43.75 1.54 6.89
N SER A 561 43.09 0.37 6.89
CA SER A 561 41.94 0.07 6.06
C SER A 561 40.63 0.52 6.71
N ARG A 562 39.68 1.01 5.93
CA ARG A 562 38.29 1.18 6.39
C ARG A 562 37.51 -0.14 6.28
N LEU A 563 36.68 -0.43 7.26
CA LEU A 563 35.88 -1.65 7.34
C LEU A 563 34.38 -1.33 7.17
N PHE A 564 33.73 -1.96 6.20
CA PHE A 564 32.28 -2.01 6.08
C PHE A 564 31.84 -3.45 6.34
N LEU A 565 31.18 -3.68 7.47
CA LEU A 565 30.77 -5.01 7.87
C LEU A 565 29.29 -5.24 7.57
N ASP A 566 28.97 -6.20 6.70
CA ASP A 566 27.59 -6.60 6.40
C ASP A 566 27.10 -7.62 7.43
N ILE A 567 26.01 -7.29 8.14
CA ILE A 567 25.32 -8.22 9.05
C ILE A 567 23.91 -8.56 8.57
N SER A 568 23.58 -8.26 7.31
CA SER A 568 22.24 -8.44 6.73
C SER A 568 21.67 -9.84 6.97
N ASP A 569 22.48 -10.87 6.76
CA ASP A 569 22.04 -12.27 6.88
C ASP A 569 21.82 -12.68 8.36
N GLN A 570 22.41 -11.97 9.32
CA GLN A 570 22.27 -12.24 10.76
C GLN A 570 21.40 -11.21 11.49
N PHE A 571 20.90 -10.18 10.80
CA PHE A 571 20.01 -9.19 11.38
C PHE A 571 18.58 -9.73 11.42
N GLU A 572 17.94 -9.62 12.59
CA GLU A 572 16.62 -10.19 12.84
C GLU A 572 15.71 -9.16 13.51
N LEU A 573 14.56 -8.92 12.90
CA LEU A 573 13.49 -8.12 13.49
C LEU A 573 12.64 -9.03 14.39
N SER A 574 13.00 -9.09 15.66
CA SER A 574 12.33 -9.94 16.66
C SER A 574 12.35 -9.26 18.02
N SER A 575 11.37 -9.60 18.86
CA SER A 575 11.35 -9.22 20.28
C SER A 575 12.39 -9.96 21.12
N LEU A 576 12.91 -11.07 20.60
CA LEU A 576 14.05 -11.82 21.14
C LEU A 576 15.02 -12.15 20.00
N PRO A 577 15.81 -11.17 19.53
CA PRO A 577 16.71 -11.38 18.40
C PRO A 577 17.82 -12.36 18.76
N GLY A 578 18.28 -13.13 17.78
CA GLY A 578 19.40 -14.06 17.94
C GLY A 578 20.70 -13.40 18.42
N SER A 579 21.62 -14.21 18.93
CA SER A 579 22.93 -13.73 19.39
C SER A 579 23.79 -13.26 18.22
N ASN A 580 24.07 -11.96 18.16
CA ASN A 580 24.99 -11.36 17.19
C ASN A 580 26.18 -10.70 17.90
N GLY A 581 27.39 -11.21 17.65
CA GLY A 581 28.64 -10.78 18.23
C GLY A 581 29.05 -9.35 17.88
N VAL A 582 28.68 -8.88 16.68
CA VAL A 582 28.89 -7.49 16.24
C VAL A 582 28.02 -6.56 17.06
N LEU A 583 26.72 -6.85 17.16
CA LEU A 583 25.78 -6.03 17.94
C LEU A 583 26.12 -6.05 19.43
N LYS A 584 26.56 -7.20 19.97
CA LYS A 584 27.08 -7.32 21.35
C LYS A 584 28.30 -6.42 21.59
N TYR A 585 29.24 -6.39 20.64
CA TYR A 585 30.41 -5.50 20.73
C TYR A 585 29.98 -4.04 20.78
N ILE A 586 29.11 -3.59 19.86
CA ILE A 586 28.69 -2.19 19.76
C ILE A 586 27.79 -1.75 20.93
N GLY A 587 27.10 -2.71 21.57
CA GLY A 587 26.37 -2.48 22.82
C GLY A 587 27.28 -2.15 24.00
N GLY A 588 28.50 -2.69 24.03
CA GLY A 588 29.49 -2.46 25.09
C GLY A 588 30.59 -1.45 24.75
N THR A 589 30.86 -1.20 23.47
CA THR A 589 31.96 -0.37 22.98
C THR A 589 31.50 0.55 21.87
N THR A 590 31.98 1.78 21.82
CA THR A 590 31.70 2.69 20.68
C THR A 590 32.28 2.12 19.38
N LEU A 591 31.51 2.17 18.29
CA LEU A 591 32.01 1.73 16.97
C LEU A 591 33.24 2.59 16.56
N PRO A 592 34.39 1.99 16.22
CA PRO A 592 35.57 2.75 15.80
C PRO A 592 35.32 3.58 14.53
N SER A 593 35.99 4.73 14.40
CA SER A 593 35.80 5.68 13.29
C SER A 593 36.18 5.14 11.90
N HIS A 594 36.91 4.04 11.83
CA HIS A 594 37.24 3.36 10.58
C HIS A 594 36.23 2.28 10.16
N ALA A 595 35.23 2.01 11.00
CA ALA A 595 34.26 0.94 10.78
C ALA A 595 32.83 1.48 10.62
N ALA A 596 32.07 0.85 9.73
CA ALA A 596 30.63 1.06 9.56
C ALA A 596 29.93 -0.29 9.42
N ILE A 597 28.68 -0.39 9.87
CA ILE A 597 27.88 -1.62 9.80
C ILE A 597 26.79 -1.46 8.75
N ILE A 598 26.67 -2.43 7.84
CA ILE A 598 25.62 -2.51 6.83
C ILE A 598 24.56 -3.51 7.31
N CYS A 599 23.31 -3.07 7.31
CA CYS A 599 22.14 -3.88 7.67
C CYS A 599 21.11 -3.80 6.54
N GLY A 600 21.03 -4.84 5.71
CA GLY A 600 19.98 -5.05 4.74
C GLY A 600 18.80 -5.82 5.35
N LEU A 601 17.58 -5.35 5.09
CA LEU A 601 16.35 -6.03 5.47
C LEU A 601 15.99 -7.05 4.38
N VAL A 602 16.65 -8.20 4.40
CA VAL A 602 16.65 -9.19 3.31
C VAL A 602 15.85 -10.47 3.62
N LYS A 603 15.28 -10.59 4.83
CA LYS A 603 14.54 -11.77 5.30
C LYS A 603 13.02 -11.63 5.13
N ASN A 604 12.57 -10.77 4.23
CA ASN A 604 11.16 -10.49 4.04
C ASN A 604 10.45 -11.67 3.36
N LYS A 605 9.48 -12.28 4.05
CA LYS A 605 8.65 -13.37 3.51
C LYS A 605 7.34 -12.88 2.92
N VAL A 606 6.85 -11.71 3.35
CA VAL A 606 5.58 -11.13 2.89
C VAL A 606 5.74 -10.53 1.49
N TYR A 607 6.84 -9.79 1.28
CA TYR A 607 7.19 -9.09 0.05
C TYR A 607 8.66 -9.38 -0.29
N SER A 608 8.92 -10.54 -0.89
CA SER A 608 10.26 -11.14 -1.00
C SER A 608 11.28 -10.35 -1.82
N ASP A 609 10.83 -9.49 -2.74
CA ASP A 609 11.70 -8.60 -3.51
C ASP A 609 11.74 -7.16 -2.97
N LEU A 610 11.08 -6.88 -1.83
CA LEU A 610 11.13 -5.57 -1.17
C LEU A 610 12.36 -5.49 -0.27
N GLU A 611 13.33 -4.67 -0.64
CA GLU A 611 14.54 -4.44 0.16
C GLU A 611 14.61 -2.98 0.61
N VAL A 612 15.14 -2.78 1.82
CA VAL A 612 15.69 -1.51 2.31
C VAL A 612 16.93 -1.87 3.10
N ALA A 613 17.99 -1.07 2.98
CA ALA A 613 19.18 -1.23 3.81
C ALA A 613 19.46 0.05 4.59
N PHE A 614 20.25 -0.08 5.65
CA PHE A 614 20.78 1.06 6.36
C PHE A 614 22.22 0.82 6.80
N VAL A 615 22.99 1.91 6.89
CA VAL A 615 24.36 1.91 7.35
C VAL A 615 24.44 2.62 8.69
N ILE A 616 25.09 1.98 9.66
CA ILE A 616 25.35 2.54 10.99
C ILE A 616 26.79 3.06 11.03
N SER A 617 26.94 4.34 11.37
CA SER A 617 28.22 4.98 11.64
C SER A 617 28.10 5.89 12.85
N GLU A 618 29.03 5.75 13.80
CA GLU A 618 29.17 6.69 14.93
C GLU A 618 30.14 7.84 14.60
N GLU A 619 30.77 7.82 13.42
CA GLU A 619 31.58 8.90 12.88
C GLU A 619 30.72 9.87 12.08
N GLU A 620 30.62 11.13 12.54
CA GLU A 620 29.75 12.16 11.96
C GLU A 620 30.14 12.51 10.53
N ALA A 621 31.44 12.54 10.22
CA ALA A 621 31.93 12.82 8.88
C ALA A 621 31.46 11.76 7.86
N ILE A 622 31.46 10.48 8.25
CA ILE A 622 30.99 9.38 7.40
C ILE A 622 29.48 9.46 7.22
N PHE A 623 28.72 9.68 8.29
CA PHE A 623 27.26 9.85 8.20
C PHE A 623 26.88 10.96 7.21
N LYS A 624 27.48 12.16 7.36
CA LYS A 624 27.23 13.30 6.47
C LYS A 624 27.62 13.00 5.03
N ALA A 625 28.78 12.37 4.82
CA ALA A 625 29.24 12.01 3.48
C ALA A 625 28.29 11.01 2.82
N LEU A 626 27.93 9.92 3.49
CA LEU A 626 27.01 8.90 2.97
C LEU A 626 25.63 9.48 2.66
N SER A 627 25.06 10.30 3.55
CA SER A 627 23.77 10.98 3.30
C SER A 627 23.81 11.82 2.02
N LYS A 628 24.88 12.61 1.83
CA LYS A 628 25.04 13.43 0.63
C LYS A 628 25.31 12.59 -0.62
N THR A 629 26.01 11.46 -0.48
CA THR A 629 26.21 10.51 -1.59
C THR A 629 24.88 9.89 -2.04
N VAL A 630 23.99 9.54 -1.11
CA VAL A 630 22.63 9.07 -1.46
C VAL A 630 21.87 10.14 -2.25
N GLU A 631 21.94 11.40 -1.84
CA GLU A 631 21.30 12.50 -2.58
C GLU A 631 21.80 12.60 -4.02
N LEU A 632 23.12 12.50 -4.20
CA LEU A 632 23.77 12.62 -5.50
C LEU A 632 23.54 11.40 -6.41
N LEU A 633 23.50 10.19 -5.84
CA LEU A 633 23.51 8.96 -6.63
C LEU A 633 22.14 8.31 -6.79
N GLU A 634 21.27 8.46 -5.79
CA GLU A 634 19.96 7.80 -5.74
C GLU A 634 18.80 8.79 -5.63
N GLY A 635 19.07 9.99 -5.10
CA GLY A 635 18.07 10.99 -4.72
C GLY A 635 17.61 10.74 -3.29
N ASN A 636 16.65 9.84 -3.10
CA ASN A 636 16.26 9.33 -1.78
C ASN A 636 15.76 7.88 -1.92
N THR A 637 15.74 7.13 -0.82
CA THR A 637 14.96 5.88 -0.74
C THR A 637 13.46 6.16 -0.85
N ALA A 638 12.70 5.26 -1.49
CA ALA A 638 11.26 5.46 -1.66
C ALA A 638 10.51 5.48 -0.30
N PRO A 639 9.60 6.45 -0.07
CA PRO A 639 8.80 6.53 1.16
C PRO A 639 8.02 5.24 1.46
N ILE A 640 7.44 4.63 0.42
CA ILE A 640 6.59 3.44 0.57
C ILE A 640 7.39 2.22 1.07
N SER A 641 8.66 2.07 0.66
CA SER A 641 9.51 0.97 1.10
C SER A 641 9.89 1.12 2.58
N GLN A 642 10.14 2.36 3.03
CA GLN A 642 10.39 2.67 4.43
C GLN A 642 9.13 2.51 5.29
N CYS A 643 7.95 2.79 4.73
CA CYS A 643 6.65 2.65 5.41
C CYS A 643 6.40 1.22 5.90
N TYR A 644 6.69 0.22 5.08
CA TYR A 644 6.56 -1.20 5.44
C TYR A 644 7.43 -1.59 6.63
N TYR A 645 8.75 -1.43 6.50
CA TYR A 645 9.67 -1.79 7.57
C TYR A 645 9.50 -0.91 8.81
N GLY A 646 9.11 0.35 8.63
CA GLY A 646 8.76 1.26 9.71
C GLY A 646 7.59 0.75 10.55
N CYS A 647 6.58 0.15 9.92
CA CYS A 647 5.48 -0.50 10.63
C CYS A 647 6.02 -1.62 11.54
N LEU A 648 6.88 -2.50 11.03
CA LEU A 648 7.47 -3.62 11.80
C LEU A 648 8.28 -3.13 13.00
N PHE A 649 9.15 -2.13 12.80
CA PHE A 649 9.90 -1.54 13.91
C PHE A 649 8.98 -0.87 14.93
N HIS A 650 7.94 -0.17 14.46
CA HIS A 650 6.98 0.48 15.35
C HIS A 650 6.24 -0.54 16.21
N GLU A 651 5.75 -1.64 15.62
CA GLU A 651 5.07 -2.70 16.38
C GLU A 651 5.99 -3.31 17.43
N LEU A 652 7.23 -3.63 17.08
CA LEU A 652 8.22 -4.13 18.05
C LEU A 652 8.49 -3.13 19.18
N LEU A 653 8.42 -1.83 18.93
CA LEU A 653 8.66 -0.79 19.93
C LEU A 653 7.43 -0.41 20.75
N ALA A 654 6.22 -0.55 20.20
CA ALA A 654 4.97 -0.10 20.82
C ALA A 654 4.66 -0.81 22.16
N PHE A 655 5.14 -2.03 22.35
CA PHE A 655 4.91 -2.82 23.58
C PHE A 655 5.88 -2.50 24.73
N GLN A 656 6.93 -1.71 24.49
CA GLN A 656 7.98 -1.46 25.46
C GLN A 656 7.68 -0.21 26.30
N LEU A 657 7.80 -0.34 27.62
CA LEU A 657 7.77 0.81 28.52
C LEU A 657 9.04 1.64 28.31
N ALA A 658 8.87 2.93 28.02
CA ALA A 658 9.99 3.86 27.88
C ALA A 658 10.92 3.79 29.11
N ASP A 659 12.23 3.81 28.86
CA ASP A 659 13.28 4.00 29.88
C ASP A 659 13.36 2.95 31.02
N ARG A 660 12.94 1.70 30.78
CA ARG A 660 13.05 0.62 31.77
C ARG A 660 14.50 0.25 32.16
N HIS A 661 15.48 0.61 31.34
CA HIS A 661 16.89 0.27 31.56
C HIS A 661 17.78 1.51 31.48
N PRO A 662 18.74 1.67 32.40
CA PRO A 662 19.71 2.76 32.33
C PRO A 662 20.54 2.66 31.04
N PRO A 663 21.03 3.79 30.49
CA PRO A 663 21.90 3.79 29.32
C PRO A 663 23.11 2.88 29.58
N ALA A 664 23.44 2.01 28.62
CA ALA A 664 24.63 1.18 28.71
C ALA A 664 25.87 2.08 28.83
N GLN A 665 26.70 1.86 29.86
CA GLN A 665 28.03 2.45 29.91
C GLN A 665 28.86 1.76 28.84
N ARG A 666 29.28 2.52 27.83
CA ARG A 666 30.13 2.02 26.74
C ARG A 666 31.57 2.40 26.98
N GLU A 667 32.47 1.47 26.73
CA GLU A 667 33.89 1.75 26.63
C GLU A 667 34.16 2.58 25.37
N THR A 668 35.08 3.54 25.48
CA THR A 668 35.55 4.31 24.34
C THR A 668 36.62 3.49 23.61
N ALA A 669 36.45 3.33 22.29
CA ALA A 669 37.44 2.63 21.48
C ALA A 669 38.82 3.33 21.54
N SER A 670 39.91 2.55 21.54
CA SER A 670 41.27 3.08 21.69
C SER A 670 41.65 4.05 20.55
N THR A 671 42.26 5.19 20.89
CA THR A 671 42.52 6.36 20.04
C THR A 671 43.79 6.32 19.16
N LYS A 672 44.52 5.20 19.09
CA LYS A 672 45.69 5.11 18.18
C LYS A 672 45.22 4.79 16.75
N SER A 673 45.01 5.81 15.93
CA SER A 673 44.65 5.64 14.52
C SER A 673 45.89 5.64 13.63
N ALA A 674 46.09 4.57 12.85
CA ALA A 674 46.88 4.67 11.62
C ALA A 674 46.20 5.65 10.66
N GLU A 675 46.96 6.25 9.74
CA GLU A 675 46.40 7.12 8.71
C GLU A 675 45.49 6.29 7.79
N MET A 676 44.20 6.60 7.79
CA MET A 676 43.16 5.90 7.03
C MET A 676 42.94 6.57 5.68
N ILE A 677 42.47 5.83 4.68
CA ILE A 677 42.03 6.45 3.42
C ILE A 677 40.96 7.54 3.69
N GLY A 678 41.18 8.74 3.17
CA GLY A 678 40.20 9.82 3.17
C GLY A 678 39.11 9.60 2.11
N PHE A 679 38.14 10.51 2.03
CA PHE A 679 37.25 10.53 0.87
C PHE A 679 38.03 10.87 -0.40
N ALA A 680 37.58 10.37 -1.55
CA ALA A 680 38.22 10.68 -2.83
C ALA A 680 38.27 12.21 -3.05
N SER A 681 39.35 12.73 -3.66
CA SER A 681 39.49 14.17 -3.93
C SER A 681 38.31 14.74 -4.73
N SER A 682 37.80 13.97 -5.71
CA SER A 682 36.58 14.29 -6.46
C SER A 682 35.35 14.34 -5.56
N ALA A 683 35.20 13.38 -4.64
CA ALA A 683 34.10 13.34 -3.69
C ALA A 683 34.17 14.54 -2.73
N ILE A 684 35.33 14.87 -2.15
CA ILE A 684 35.51 16.04 -1.28
C ILE A 684 35.12 17.33 -2.01
N SER A 685 35.62 17.50 -3.24
CA SER A 685 35.33 18.68 -4.05
C SER A 685 33.82 18.84 -4.30
N VAL A 686 33.12 17.77 -4.65
CA VAL A 686 31.68 17.83 -4.90
C VAL A 686 30.89 17.96 -3.60
N LEU A 687 31.18 17.18 -2.57
CA LEU A 687 30.44 17.20 -1.31
C LEU A 687 30.52 18.53 -0.56
N ASN A 688 31.61 19.29 -0.75
CA ASN A 688 31.80 20.61 -0.15
C ASN A 688 31.19 21.75 -1.00
N ASN A 689 31.18 21.60 -2.33
CA ASN A 689 30.78 22.69 -3.24
C ASN A 689 29.38 22.51 -3.86
N ALA A 690 28.84 21.29 -3.91
CA ALA A 690 27.52 21.03 -4.48
C ALA A 690 26.42 21.57 -3.55
N GLU A 691 25.45 22.28 -4.13
CA GLU A 691 24.26 22.74 -3.42
C GLU A 691 23.25 21.60 -3.23
N LEU A 692 23.52 20.75 -2.26
CA LEU A 692 22.62 19.69 -1.80
C LEU A 692 21.58 20.24 -0.81
N SER A 693 20.51 19.48 -0.58
CA SER A 693 19.39 19.83 0.29
C SER A 693 19.83 20.25 1.69
N ILE A 694 19.20 21.32 2.22
CA ILE A 694 19.54 21.84 3.54
C ILE A 694 19.03 20.87 4.61
N SER A 695 19.93 20.31 5.42
CA SER A 695 19.57 19.38 6.51
C SER A 695 19.21 20.14 7.79
N GLU A 696 18.27 19.61 8.59
CA GLU A 696 17.86 20.19 9.87
C GLU A 696 19.05 20.35 10.84
N ALA A 697 19.27 21.56 11.35
CA ALA A 697 20.09 21.84 12.52
C ALA A 697 19.20 22.22 13.73
N GLY A 698 18.30 21.32 14.15
CA GLY A 698 17.46 21.47 15.35
C GLY A 698 16.35 22.54 15.30
N ASN A 699 15.16 22.21 15.82
CA ASN A 699 13.98 23.05 16.14
C ASN A 699 13.56 24.22 15.21
N SER A 700 14.08 24.34 13.99
CA SER A 700 13.62 25.30 12.99
C SER A 700 12.59 24.67 12.05
N SER A 701 11.48 25.39 11.80
CA SER A 701 10.46 24.99 10.84
C SER A 701 10.92 25.33 9.41
N LEU A 702 11.75 24.48 8.81
CA LEU A 702 12.26 24.67 7.45
C LEU A 702 11.14 24.51 6.41
N ILE A 703 11.23 25.28 5.33
CA ILE A 703 10.33 25.17 4.16
C ILE A 703 11.20 24.82 2.95
N HIS A 704 11.00 23.63 2.39
CA HIS A 704 11.82 23.09 1.30
C HIS A 704 11.28 23.49 -0.08
N MET A 705 11.92 24.47 -0.70
CA MET A 705 11.75 24.77 -2.14
C MET A 705 12.99 24.40 -2.97
N ASP A 706 13.90 23.58 -2.40
CA ASP A 706 15.22 23.26 -2.94
C ASP A 706 15.41 21.80 -3.40
N VAL A 707 14.31 21.03 -3.46
CA VAL A 707 14.34 19.58 -3.71
C VAL A 707 13.45 19.15 -4.88
N ASP A 708 13.87 18.11 -5.60
CA ASP A 708 13.11 17.52 -6.72
C ASP A 708 12.01 16.55 -6.25
N GLN A 709 11.23 16.95 -5.23
CA GLN A 709 10.13 16.18 -4.67
C GLN A 709 8.79 16.90 -4.85
N SER A 710 7.70 16.14 -4.91
CA SER A 710 6.34 16.69 -4.91
C SER A 710 5.65 16.37 -3.60
N PHE A 711 5.18 17.42 -2.94
CA PHE A 711 4.40 17.38 -1.71
C PHE A 711 2.90 17.62 -1.98
N LEU A 712 2.49 17.49 -3.24
CA LEU A 712 1.08 17.56 -3.61
C LEU A 712 0.31 16.38 -3.02
N ARG A 713 -0.98 16.60 -2.74
CA ARG A 713 -1.86 15.58 -2.18
C ARG A 713 -1.98 14.39 -3.13
N VAL A 714 -1.83 13.17 -2.62
CA VAL A 714 -2.01 11.95 -3.40
C VAL A 714 -3.51 11.76 -3.71
N PRO A 715 -3.94 11.67 -4.98
CA PRO A 715 -5.35 11.46 -5.35
C PRO A 715 -5.90 10.07 -4.97
N SER A 716 -7.22 9.95 -4.85
CA SER A 716 -7.88 8.68 -4.51
C SER A 716 -7.51 7.51 -5.45
N PRO A 717 -7.52 7.64 -6.79
CA PRO A 717 -7.13 6.53 -7.67
C PRO A 717 -5.70 6.01 -7.41
N VAL A 718 -4.81 6.90 -6.98
CA VAL A 718 -3.43 6.57 -6.64
C VAL A 718 -3.35 5.86 -5.29
N LYS A 719 -4.10 6.34 -4.28
CA LYS A 719 -4.24 5.66 -2.99
C LYS A 719 -4.80 4.24 -3.17
N ALA A 720 -5.79 4.07 -4.04
CA ALA A 720 -6.39 2.79 -4.36
C ALA A 720 -5.35 1.83 -4.96
N ALA A 721 -4.61 2.28 -5.98
CA ALA A 721 -3.59 1.48 -6.66
C ALA A 721 -2.45 1.08 -5.70
N ILE A 722 -2.01 1.98 -4.82
CA ILE A 722 -1.01 1.68 -3.78
C ILE A 722 -1.56 0.61 -2.85
N PHE A 723 -2.72 0.83 -2.22
CA PHE A 723 -3.28 -0.11 -1.24
C PHE A 723 -3.48 -1.51 -1.84
N GLU A 724 -4.12 -1.58 -3.00
CA GLU A 724 -4.39 -2.83 -3.70
C GLU A 724 -3.11 -3.61 -4.01
N SER A 725 -2.05 -2.92 -4.46
CA SER A 725 -0.79 -3.58 -4.78
C SER A 725 -0.22 -4.37 -3.60
N PHE A 726 -0.37 -3.86 -2.37
CA PHE A 726 0.07 -4.54 -1.15
C PHE A 726 -0.96 -5.55 -0.63
N ALA A 727 -2.26 -5.32 -0.85
CA ALA A 727 -3.34 -6.18 -0.41
C ALA A 727 -3.41 -7.52 -1.16
N ARG A 728 -3.04 -7.52 -2.46
CA ARG A 728 -3.06 -8.72 -3.30
C ARG A 728 -2.08 -9.80 -2.82
N GLN A 729 -2.38 -11.03 -3.22
CA GLN A 729 -1.50 -12.18 -3.07
C GLN A 729 -1.18 -12.79 -4.43
N ASN A 730 -0.01 -13.43 -4.54
CA ASN A 730 0.39 -14.19 -5.73
C ASN A 730 0.26 -13.41 -7.04
N ILE A 731 0.75 -12.16 -7.07
CA ILE A 731 0.70 -11.31 -8.26
C ILE A 731 1.46 -12.00 -9.40
N ALA A 732 0.78 -12.26 -10.52
CA ALA A 732 1.37 -12.95 -11.65
C ALA A 732 2.38 -12.04 -12.38
N GLU A 733 3.36 -12.64 -13.07
CA GLU A 733 4.36 -11.89 -13.85
C GLU A 733 3.70 -10.96 -14.88
N SER A 734 2.62 -11.42 -15.52
CA SER A 734 1.85 -10.62 -16.47
C SER A 734 1.19 -9.41 -15.81
N GLU A 735 0.89 -9.43 -14.51
CA GLU A 735 0.29 -8.29 -13.78
C GLU A 735 1.33 -7.24 -13.38
N ILE A 736 2.61 -7.61 -13.29
CA ILE A 736 3.73 -6.70 -12.98
C ILE A 736 4.57 -6.31 -14.20
N ASP A 737 4.35 -6.93 -15.37
CA ASP A 737 4.97 -6.47 -16.61
C ASP A 737 4.40 -5.12 -17.03
N VAL A 738 5.20 -4.08 -16.76
CA VAL A 738 4.94 -2.68 -17.10
C VAL A 738 5.37 -2.32 -18.51
N THR A 739 6.12 -3.18 -19.20
CA THR A 739 6.81 -2.85 -20.46
C THR A 739 5.83 -2.43 -21.54
N THR A 740 4.74 -3.17 -21.68
CA THR A 740 3.70 -2.87 -22.67
C THR A 740 3.02 -1.53 -22.37
N SER A 741 2.71 -1.26 -21.11
CA SER A 741 2.09 0.01 -20.67
C SER A 741 3.04 1.20 -20.84
N ILE A 742 4.34 1.04 -20.55
CA ILE A 742 5.32 2.11 -20.75
C ILE A 742 5.54 2.39 -22.23
N LYS A 743 5.62 1.35 -23.08
CA LYS A 743 5.67 1.50 -24.55
C LYS A 743 4.51 2.34 -25.08
N GLN A 744 3.30 2.02 -24.64
CA GLN A 744 2.09 2.74 -25.05
C GLN A 744 2.08 4.18 -24.48
N PHE A 745 2.53 4.36 -23.24
CA PHE A 745 2.65 5.67 -22.60
C PHE A 745 3.63 6.61 -23.33
N ILE A 746 4.86 6.17 -23.63
CA ILE A 746 5.86 7.03 -24.29
C ILE A 746 5.48 7.32 -25.75
N LYS A 747 4.81 6.36 -26.41
CA LYS A 747 4.30 6.55 -27.77
C LYS A 747 3.16 7.58 -27.79
N SER A 748 2.19 7.46 -26.89
CA SER A 748 1.05 8.38 -26.83
C SER A 748 1.43 9.79 -26.33
N THR A 749 2.42 9.89 -25.44
CA THR A 749 2.76 11.17 -24.78
C THR A 749 3.84 11.95 -25.53
N TYR A 750 4.84 11.27 -26.10
CA TYR A 750 6.00 11.91 -26.72
C TYR A 750 6.16 11.53 -28.20
N GLY A 751 5.34 10.63 -28.71
CA GLY A 751 5.55 10.03 -30.02
C GLY A 751 6.92 9.36 -30.11
N TYR A 752 7.42 8.67 -29.08
CA TYR A 752 8.75 8.06 -29.16
C TYR A 752 8.72 6.75 -29.97
N PRO A 753 9.66 6.52 -30.93
CA PRO A 753 9.68 5.31 -31.73
C PRO A 753 10.15 4.10 -30.90
N VAL A 754 9.48 2.97 -31.07
CA VAL A 754 9.83 1.70 -30.43
C VAL A 754 9.84 0.61 -31.49
N ASP A 755 10.95 -0.11 -31.58
CA ASP A 755 11.15 -1.24 -32.47
C ASP A 755 11.51 -2.52 -31.69
N SER A 756 11.80 -3.61 -32.39
CA SER A 756 12.17 -4.90 -31.79
C SER A 756 13.53 -4.89 -31.10
N SER A 757 14.39 -3.89 -31.35
CA SER A 757 15.71 -3.73 -30.73
C SER A 757 15.72 -2.77 -29.55
N THR A 758 14.56 -2.17 -29.25
CA THR A 758 14.41 -1.21 -28.16
C THR A 758 14.33 -1.92 -26.81
N GLU A 759 15.27 -1.60 -25.92
CA GLU A 759 15.38 -2.15 -24.58
C GLU A 759 14.80 -1.21 -23.53
N PHE A 760 14.11 -1.78 -22.54
CA PHE A 760 13.49 -1.05 -21.44
C PHE A 760 14.13 -1.45 -20.10
N ILE A 761 14.63 -0.46 -19.38
CA ILE A 761 15.32 -0.66 -18.09
C ILE A 761 14.59 0.15 -17.02
N TYR A 762 14.41 -0.45 -15.84
CA TYR A 762 13.67 0.15 -14.73
C TYR A 762 14.53 0.25 -13.47
N ALA A 763 14.38 1.35 -12.75
CA ALA A 763 15.03 1.59 -11.46
C ALA A 763 14.10 2.28 -10.48
N ASP A 764 14.48 2.31 -9.21
CA ASP A 764 13.76 3.10 -8.20
C ASP A 764 13.84 4.62 -8.45
N SER A 765 14.80 5.13 -9.21
CA SER A 765 14.83 6.56 -9.59
C SER A 765 15.42 6.81 -10.97
N SER A 766 15.02 7.92 -11.60
CA SER A 766 15.61 8.38 -12.85
C SER A 766 17.09 8.77 -12.69
N LEU A 767 17.46 9.32 -11.52
CA LEU A 767 18.84 9.66 -11.17
C LEU A 767 19.75 8.43 -11.15
N ALA A 768 19.31 7.30 -10.58
CA ALA A 768 20.09 6.06 -10.58
C ALA A 768 20.38 5.56 -12.02
N LEU A 769 19.38 5.65 -12.91
CA LEU A 769 19.53 5.33 -14.33
C LEU A 769 20.48 6.30 -15.05
N PHE A 770 20.31 7.61 -14.79
CA PHE A 770 21.19 8.65 -15.32
C PHE A 770 22.64 8.40 -14.92
N ASN A 771 22.91 8.06 -13.66
CA ASN A 771 24.25 7.79 -13.17
C ASN A 771 24.89 6.60 -13.88
N LYS A 772 24.13 5.56 -14.25
CA LYS A 772 24.67 4.46 -15.07
C LYS A 772 24.97 4.92 -16.50
N LEU A 773 24.15 5.80 -17.11
CA LEU A 773 24.49 6.43 -18.40
C LEU A 773 25.76 7.28 -18.33
N VAL A 774 26.01 7.98 -17.22
CA VAL A 774 27.26 8.70 -17.00
C VAL A 774 28.45 7.74 -17.01
N VAL A 775 28.33 6.57 -16.38
CA VAL A 775 29.39 5.55 -16.40
C VAL A 775 29.60 4.99 -17.82
N CYS A 776 28.54 4.78 -18.61
CA CYS A 776 28.66 4.43 -20.03
C CYS A 776 29.44 5.52 -20.80
N CYS A 777 29.13 6.79 -20.57
CA CYS A 777 29.84 7.92 -21.18
C CYS A 777 31.34 7.90 -20.86
N ILE A 778 31.68 7.67 -19.60
CA ILE A 778 33.08 7.57 -19.15
C ILE A 778 33.80 6.41 -19.85
N GLN A 779 33.19 5.23 -19.93
CA GLN A 779 33.80 4.06 -20.57
C GLN A 779 34.10 4.27 -22.06
N GLU A 780 33.26 5.03 -22.76
CA GLU A 780 33.50 5.37 -24.16
C GLU A 780 34.52 6.48 -24.36
N GLY A 781 35.01 7.10 -23.28
CA GLY A 781 35.82 8.32 -23.34
C GLY A 781 35.04 9.52 -23.87
N GLY A 782 33.72 9.55 -23.63
CA GLY A 782 32.83 10.63 -24.05
C GLY A 782 32.89 11.87 -23.15
N THR A 783 32.23 12.92 -23.61
CA THR A 783 32.07 14.18 -22.87
C THR A 783 30.60 14.54 -22.73
N LEU A 784 30.12 14.71 -21.51
CA LEU A 784 28.74 15.12 -21.20
C LEU A 784 28.55 16.63 -21.41
N CYS A 785 27.70 16.99 -22.35
CA CYS A 785 27.32 18.36 -22.66
C CYS A 785 26.00 18.70 -21.95
N PHE A 786 26.05 19.62 -21.00
CA PHE A 786 24.88 20.14 -20.30
C PHE A 786 24.59 21.58 -20.71
N PRO A 787 23.37 21.93 -21.12
CA PRO A 787 22.94 23.33 -21.19
C PRO A 787 23.01 23.98 -19.80
N ALA A 788 23.47 25.23 -19.72
CA ALA A 788 23.26 26.06 -18.53
C ALA A 788 21.74 26.20 -18.29
N GLY A 789 21.27 25.93 -17.07
CA GLY A 789 19.85 25.70 -16.81
C GLY A 789 19.42 24.24 -16.87
N SER A 790 20.36 23.30 -16.70
CA SER A 790 20.04 21.88 -16.43
C SER A 790 19.82 21.63 -14.93
N ASN A 791 19.30 20.45 -14.59
CA ASN A 791 19.18 20.04 -13.20
C ASN A 791 20.55 19.96 -12.50
N GLY A 792 20.74 20.74 -11.43
CA GLY A 792 22.01 20.84 -10.72
C GLY A 792 22.47 19.56 -10.03
N ASN A 793 21.53 18.67 -9.66
CA ASN A 793 21.83 17.37 -9.07
C ASN A 793 22.49 16.46 -10.10
N TYR A 794 22.03 16.45 -11.35
CA TYR A 794 22.61 15.62 -12.41
C TYR A 794 24.02 16.09 -12.78
N VAL A 795 24.22 17.41 -12.84
CA VAL A 795 25.55 18.00 -13.07
C VAL A 795 26.50 17.63 -11.93
N SER A 796 26.04 17.71 -10.68
CA SER A 796 26.83 17.37 -9.49
C SER A 796 27.14 15.87 -9.42
N ALA A 797 26.19 15.01 -9.76
CA ALA A 797 26.39 13.56 -9.83
C ALA A 797 27.40 13.18 -10.91
N ALA A 798 27.32 13.79 -12.10
CA ALA A 798 28.30 13.56 -13.16
C ALA A 798 29.72 13.99 -12.75
N LYS A 799 29.86 15.13 -12.03
CA LYS A 799 31.14 15.55 -11.44
C LYS A 799 31.63 14.59 -10.36
N PHE A 800 30.73 14.09 -9.51
CA PHE A 800 31.06 13.12 -8.47
C PHE A 800 31.63 11.83 -9.08
N LEU A 801 31.04 11.40 -10.21
CA LEU A 801 31.47 10.25 -11.00
C LEU A 801 32.71 10.51 -11.86
N LYS A 802 33.31 11.71 -11.81
CA LYS A 802 34.48 12.14 -12.59
C LYS A 802 34.27 12.10 -14.10
N ALA A 803 33.06 12.36 -14.58
CA ALA A 803 32.82 12.48 -16.01
C ALA A 803 33.41 13.77 -16.59
N ASN A 804 33.87 13.71 -17.84
CA ASN A 804 34.21 14.91 -18.60
C ASN A 804 32.91 15.67 -18.90
N ILE A 805 32.85 16.94 -18.53
CA ILE A 805 31.66 17.77 -18.66
C ILE A 805 31.98 19.07 -19.39
N VAL A 806 31.12 19.44 -20.33
CA VAL A 806 31.08 20.76 -20.96
C VAL A 806 29.73 21.40 -20.65
N THR A 807 29.75 22.65 -20.17
CA THR A 807 28.52 23.43 -19.96
C THR A 807 28.31 24.37 -21.14
N ILE A 808 27.19 24.20 -21.85
CA ILE A 808 26.80 25.04 -22.99
C ILE A 808 26.09 26.28 -22.46
N PRO A 809 26.63 27.50 -22.64
CA PRO A 809 26.04 28.71 -22.08
C PRO A 809 24.74 29.08 -22.81
N THR A 810 23.64 29.19 -22.06
CA THR A 810 22.32 29.59 -22.58
C THR A 810 22.05 31.08 -22.31
N LYS A 811 21.09 31.68 -23.04
CA LYS A 811 20.86 33.13 -23.01
C LYS A 811 19.49 33.48 -22.40
N PRO A 812 19.38 34.58 -21.62
CA PRO A 812 18.10 35.04 -21.10
C PRO A 812 17.06 35.37 -22.18
N ALA A 813 17.50 35.88 -23.34
CA ALA A 813 16.62 36.24 -24.46
C ALA A 813 15.84 35.04 -25.02
N ASP A 814 16.41 33.84 -24.92
CA ASP A 814 15.80 32.57 -25.34
C ASP A 814 15.18 31.82 -24.15
N GLY A 815 15.02 32.48 -22.99
CA GLY A 815 14.54 31.86 -21.76
C GLY A 815 15.48 30.79 -21.20
N PHE A 816 16.77 30.87 -21.51
CA PHE A 816 17.78 29.85 -21.20
C PHE A 816 17.56 28.49 -21.87
N LYS A 817 16.77 28.44 -22.95
CA LYS A 817 16.70 27.25 -23.80
C LYS A 817 18.03 27.03 -24.53
N LEU A 818 18.40 25.76 -24.71
CA LEU A 818 19.39 25.34 -25.69
C LEU A 818 18.88 25.64 -27.11
N THR A 819 19.67 26.37 -27.90
CA THR A 819 19.35 26.72 -29.31
C THR A 819 20.29 26.02 -30.28
N ASP A 820 19.90 26.00 -31.55
CA ASP A 820 20.63 25.39 -32.65
C ASP A 820 22.03 25.98 -32.86
N MET A 821 22.13 27.31 -32.86
CA MET A 821 23.41 28.02 -33.03
C MET A 821 24.38 27.74 -31.89
N LEU A 822 23.91 27.71 -30.64
CA LEU A 822 24.74 27.42 -29.47
C LEU A 822 25.22 25.97 -29.48
N LEU A 823 24.33 25.03 -29.79
CA LEU A 823 24.66 23.62 -29.81
C LEU A 823 25.67 23.28 -30.92
N SER A 824 25.47 23.79 -32.14
CA SER A 824 26.39 23.50 -33.26
C SER A 824 27.82 23.97 -32.98
N GLY A 825 27.97 25.19 -32.46
CA GLY A 825 29.30 25.76 -32.19
C GLY A 825 30.10 24.99 -31.13
N GLU A 826 29.43 24.49 -30.09
CA GLU A 826 30.09 23.71 -29.03
C GLU A 826 30.41 22.28 -29.50
N LEU A 827 29.46 21.59 -30.12
CA LEU A 827 29.63 20.17 -30.48
C LEU A 827 30.73 19.91 -31.51
N GLU A 828 31.05 20.89 -32.37
CA GLU A 828 32.18 20.79 -33.31
C GLU A 828 33.54 20.62 -32.61
N THR A 829 33.64 21.03 -31.35
CA THR A 829 34.89 21.00 -30.56
C THR A 829 34.98 19.82 -29.59
N VAL A 830 33.88 19.08 -29.40
CA VAL A 830 33.76 18.04 -28.38
C VAL A 830 33.94 16.65 -28.99
N ASN A 831 34.87 15.86 -28.44
CA ASN A 831 35.04 14.46 -28.82
C ASN A 831 33.95 13.59 -28.19
N LYS A 832 33.29 12.75 -29.01
CA LYS A 832 32.20 11.83 -28.62
C LYS A 832 31.18 12.51 -27.68
N PRO A 833 30.45 13.52 -28.17
CA PRO A 833 29.55 14.30 -27.33
C PRO A 833 28.35 13.47 -26.85
N TRP A 834 28.06 13.58 -25.55
CA TRP A 834 26.84 13.09 -24.92
C TRP A 834 25.97 14.28 -24.51
N VAL A 835 24.87 14.53 -25.22
CA VAL A 835 24.05 15.73 -25.01
C VAL A 835 22.88 15.43 -24.09
N TYR A 836 22.79 16.12 -22.96
CA TYR A 836 21.64 16.05 -22.05
C TYR A 836 20.61 17.11 -22.41
N ILE A 837 19.34 16.70 -22.56
CA ILE A 837 18.21 17.59 -22.86
C ILE A 837 17.08 17.28 -21.88
N SER A 838 16.74 18.22 -21.00
CA SER A 838 15.54 18.11 -20.14
C SER A 838 14.31 18.61 -20.90
N GLY A 839 13.35 17.74 -21.21
CA GLY A 839 12.13 18.16 -21.90
C GLY A 839 11.08 17.06 -22.09
N PRO A 840 9.83 17.41 -22.49
CA PRO A 840 9.37 18.71 -22.98
C PRO A 840 9.55 19.89 -22.04
N THR A 841 9.24 19.71 -20.75
CA THR A 841 9.40 20.74 -19.72
C THR A 841 10.81 20.71 -19.14
N ILE A 842 11.49 21.86 -19.16
CA ILE A 842 12.86 22.05 -18.69
C ILE A 842 12.87 22.22 -17.17
N ASN A 843 13.66 21.43 -16.44
CA ASN A 843 13.99 21.68 -15.04
C ASN A 843 15.37 22.35 -14.95
N PRO A 844 15.48 23.60 -14.42
CA PRO A 844 14.55 24.27 -13.50
C PRO A 844 13.69 25.40 -14.05
N THR A 845 13.83 25.80 -15.31
CA THR A 845 13.17 27.01 -15.83
C THR A 845 11.65 26.89 -15.96
N GLY A 846 11.13 25.67 -16.10
CA GLY A 846 9.71 25.38 -16.35
C GLY A 846 9.24 25.78 -17.75
N LEU A 847 10.16 26.17 -18.66
CA LEU A 847 9.85 26.42 -20.06
C LEU A 847 9.70 25.10 -20.83
N ILE A 848 9.01 25.16 -21.97
CA ILE A 848 8.71 23.99 -22.79
C ILE A 848 9.42 24.08 -24.13
N TYR A 849 10.12 23.01 -24.53
CA TYR A 849 10.58 22.84 -25.90
C TYR A 849 9.42 22.42 -26.80
N SER A 850 9.19 23.19 -27.86
CA SER A 850 8.27 22.84 -28.94
C SER A 850 8.81 21.69 -29.80
N ASN A 851 7.94 21.05 -30.58
CA ASN A 851 8.34 19.98 -31.49
C ASN A 851 9.41 20.42 -32.51
N LYS A 852 9.34 21.67 -32.99
CA LYS A 852 10.31 22.22 -33.95
C LYS A 852 11.68 22.46 -33.32
N GLU A 853 11.70 22.94 -32.07
CA GLU A 853 12.95 23.17 -31.35
C GLU A 853 13.68 21.83 -31.13
N ILE A 854 12.99 20.79 -30.63
CA ILE A 854 13.62 19.49 -30.41
C ILE A 854 14.07 18.81 -31.71
N GLU A 855 13.29 18.92 -32.80
CA GLU A 855 13.68 18.42 -34.13
C GLU A 855 14.98 19.07 -34.62
N SER A 856 15.14 20.38 -34.42
CA SER A 856 16.37 21.10 -34.79
C SER A 856 17.59 20.65 -33.97
N LEU A 857 17.44 20.52 -32.65
CA LEU A 857 18.51 20.07 -31.75
C LEU A 857 18.96 18.64 -32.09
N LEU A 858 18.01 17.72 -32.31
CA LEU A 858 18.32 16.35 -32.70
C LEU A 858 18.99 16.27 -34.07
N SER A 859 18.61 17.14 -35.01
CA SER A 859 19.26 17.23 -36.32
C SER A 859 20.73 17.61 -36.23
N ILE A 860 21.10 18.50 -35.30
CA ILE A 860 22.50 18.87 -35.06
C ILE A 860 23.26 17.71 -34.42
N CYS A 861 22.68 17.08 -33.40
CA CYS A 861 23.26 15.93 -32.73
C CYS A 861 23.52 14.77 -33.72
N ALA A 862 22.59 14.53 -34.65
CA ALA A 862 22.72 13.51 -35.68
C ALA A 862 23.88 13.75 -36.66
N LYS A 863 24.18 15.01 -36.99
CA LYS A 863 25.29 15.37 -37.90
C LYS A 863 26.66 15.05 -37.30
N VAL A 864 26.84 15.25 -35.99
CA VAL A 864 28.10 15.02 -35.29
C VAL A 864 28.21 13.62 -34.67
N GLY A 865 27.15 12.81 -34.74
CA GLY A 865 27.13 11.47 -34.14
C GLY A 865 27.01 11.46 -32.62
N ALA A 866 26.36 12.46 -32.03
CA ALA A 866 26.22 12.59 -30.58
C ALA A 866 25.31 11.51 -29.98
N ARG A 867 25.57 11.15 -28.72
CA ARG A 867 24.61 10.36 -27.92
C ARG A 867 23.70 11.32 -27.18
N VAL A 868 22.39 11.27 -27.42
CA VAL A 868 21.43 12.20 -26.82
C VAL A 868 20.68 11.50 -25.70
N VAL A 869 20.62 12.11 -24.52
CA VAL A 869 19.78 11.71 -23.40
C VAL A 869 18.65 12.72 -23.26
N ILE A 870 17.44 12.34 -23.68
CA ILE A 870 16.24 13.14 -23.46
C ILE A 870 15.65 12.73 -22.13
N ASP A 871 15.61 13.66 -21.18
CA ASP A 871 15.06 13.46 -19.85
C ASP A 871 13.66 14.09 -19.72
N THR A 872 12.67 13.20 -19.67
CA THR A 872 11.25 13.54 -19.53
C THR A 872 10.76 13.52 -18.08
N SER A 873 11.65 13.34 -17.09
CA SER A 873 11.28 13.11 -15.68
C SER A 873 10.48 14.27 -15.07
N PHE A 874 10.69 15.50 -15.56
CA PHE A 874 10.04 16.71 -15.05
C PHE A 874 8.86 17.20 -15.91
N SER A 875 8.43 16.41 -16.89
CA SER A 875 7.35 16.75 -17.83
C SER A 875 6.02 16.06 -17.48
N GLY A 876 4.93 16.45 -18.15
CA GLY A 876 3.59 15.88 -17.96
C GLY A 876 2.66 16.69 -17.06
N LEU A 877 3.08 17.89 -16.64
CA LEU A 877 2.31 18.86 -15.86
C LEU A 877 2.37 20.26 -16.52
N GLU A 878 2.26 20.30 -17.85
CA GLU A 878 2.27 21.53 -18.63
C GLU A 878 0.98 22.36 -18.41
N PHE A 879 1.09 23.69 -18.22
CA PHE A 879 -0.04 24.55 -17.85
C PHE A 879 -1.03 24.83 -18.98
N ASP A 880 -0.62 24.56 -20.21
CA ASP A 880 -1.44 24.60 -21.41
C ASP A 880 -1.25 23.30 -22.21
N PHE A 881 -1.61 22.18 -21.57
CA PHE A 881 -1.41 20.83 -22.10
C PHE A 881 -2.00 20.62 -23.50
N GLU A 882 -3.15 21.23 -23.81
CA GLU A 882 -3.79 21.13 -25.12
C GLU A 882 -3.19 22.10 -26.14
N GLY A 883 -2.83 23.32 -25.73
CA GLY A 883 -2.41 24.39 -26.65
C GLY A 883 -0.96 24.29 -27.14
N TRP A 884 -0.06 23.61 -26.41
CA TRP A 884 1.37 23.57 -26.78
C TRP A 884 1.70 22.58 -27.93
N GLY A 885 0.75 21.70 -28.29
CA GLY A 885 0.82 20.85 -29.49
C GLY A 885 1.60 19.53 -29.36
N GLY A 886 2.21 19.24 -28.21
CA GLY A 886 2.87 17.96 -27.97
C GLY A 886 4.21 17.77 -28.71
N TRP A 887 4.89 16.66 -28.41
CA TRP A 887 5.99 16.15 -29.22
C TRP A 887 5.54 14.99 -30.10
N ASN A 888 6.16 14.87 -31.27
CA ASN A 888 6.10 13.72 -32.14
C ASN A 888 7.52 13.32 -32.55
N LEU A 889 8.21 12.63 -31.64
CA LEU A 889 9.59 12.21 -31.86
C LEU A 889 9.74 11.16 -32.96
N VAL A 890 8.70 10.41 -33.32
CA VAL A 890 8.72 9.43 -34.42
C VAL A 890 8.96 10.17 -35.73
N ASP A 891 8.20 11.24 -35.98
CA ASP A 891 8.37 12.05 -37.18
C ASP A 891 9.69 12.82 -37.15
N SER A 892 10.09 13.36 -35.99
CA SER A 892 11.36 14.08 -35.88
C SER A 892 12.57 13.16 -36.09
N LEU A 893 12.58 11.96 -35.51
CA LEU A 893 13.69 11.01 -35.62
C LEU A 893 13.73 10.30 -36.98
N SER A 894 12.58 10.00 -37.59
CA SER A 894 12.53 9.36 -38.92
C SER A 894 13.08 10.24 -40.05
N LYS A 895 13.07 11.56 -39.89
CA LYS A 895 13.68 12.51 -40.83
C LYS A 895 15.21 12.61 -40.68
N LEU A 896 15.79 12.05 -39.62
CA LEU A 896 17.23 12.15 -39.37
C LEU A 896 17.99 11.12 -40.21
N ASN A 897 18.74 11.60 -41.21
CA ASN A 897 19.72 10.80 -41.93
C ASN A 897 21.10 10.96 -41.25
N SER A 898 21.38 10.18 -40.19
CA SER A 898 22.73 10.12 -39.64
C SER A 898 23.55 9.06 -40.37
N SER A 899 24.67 9.46 -40.97
CA SER A 899 25.68 8.55 -41.52
C SER A 899 26.62 8.01 -40.44
N ASN A 900 26.51 8.50 -39.19
CA ASN A 900 27.37 8.10 -38.09
C ASN A 900 26.68 7.05 -37.20
N PRO A 901 27.19 5.80 -37.15
CA PRO A 901 26.59 4.73 -36.35
C PRO A 901 26.64 4.97 -34.83
N SER A 902 27.36 6.00 -34.36
CA SER A 902 27.40 6.37 -32.94
C SER A 902 26.20 7.20 -32.47
N PHE A 903 25.44 7.82 -33.40
CA PHE A 903 24.27 8.61 -33.03
C PHE A 903 23.20 7.70 -32.42
N CYS A 904 22.75 8.03 -31.21
CA CYS A 904 21.60 7.38 -30.60
C CYS A 904 20.83 8.38 -29.74
N VAL A 905 19.54 8.14 -29.58
CA VAL A 905 18.68 8.92 -28.69
C VAL A 905 18.13 7.98 -27.65
N SER A 906 18.39 8.27 -26.38
CA SER A 906 17.87 7.53 -25.24
C SER A 906 16.81 8.36 -24.55
N LEU A 907 15.76 7.71 -24.05
CA LEU A 907 14.69 8.37 -23.32
C LEU A 907 14.77 7.99 -21.84
N LEU A 908 15.08 8.96 -20.99
CA LEU A 908 15.03 8.85 -19.54
C LEU A 908 13.70 9.42 -19.03
N GLY A 909 13.11 8.82 -18.01
CA GLY A 909 11.92 9.38 -17.40
C GLY A 909 11.63 8.86 -16.00
N GLU A 910 10.79 9.61 -15.30
CA GLU A 910 10.24 9.27 -13.99
C GLU A 910 8.72 9.44 -14.02
N LEU A 911 8.01 8.53 -13.35
CA LEU A 911 6.55 8.52 -13.31
C LEU A 911 5.95 9.16 -12.06
N SER A 912 6.74 9.43 -11.02
CA SER A 912 6.27 9.93 -9.71
C SER A 912 5.44 11.21 -9.81
N LEU A 913 5.94 12.22 -10.54
CA LEU A 913 5.22 13.47 -10.82
C LEU A 913 4.01 13.26 -11.73
N LYS A 914 4.15 12.41 -12.76
CA LYS A 914 3.14 12.19 -13.80
C LYS A 914 1.94 11.38 -13.31
N MET A 915 2.15 10.54 -12.30
CA MET A 915 1.14 9.69 -11.68
C MET A 915 0.66 10.27 -10.34
N LEU A 916 1.12 11.47 -9.95
CA LEU A 916 0.76 12.13 -8.69
C LEU A 916 0.98 11.24 -7.46
N SER A 917 1.97 10.35 -7.49
CA SER A 917 2.13 9.32 -6.47
C SER A 917 2.89 9.80 -5.25
N GLY A 918 3.95 10.62 -5.42
CA GLY A 918 4.84 11.13 -4.36
C GLY A 918 5.59 10.04 -3.57
N ALA A 919 4.84 9.06 -3.07
CA ALA A 919 5.25 7.86 -2.34
C ALA A 919 5.91 6.79 -3.21
N LEU A 920 5.45 6.62 -4.46
CA LEU A 920 6.01 5.64 -5.39
C LEU A 920 7.12 6.30 -6.21
N LYS A 921 8.30 5.71 -6.19
CA LYS A 921 9.37 6.06 -7.12
C LYS A 921 9.51 4.99 -8.20
N PHE A 922 9.59 5.43 -9.45
CA PHE A 922 9.70 4.54 -10.62
C PHE A 922 10.36 5.29 -11.78
N GLY A 923 11.64 5.01 -12.01
CA GLY A 923 12.40 5.48 -13.15
C GLY A 923 12.39 4.47 -14.30
N PHE A 924 12.38 4.96 -15.53
CA PHE A 924 12.54 4.14 -16.74
C PHE A 924 13.56 4.75 -17.69
N LEU A 925 14.27 3.88 -18.41
CA LEU A 925 15.22 4.23 -19.45
C LEU A 925 14.92 3.38 -20.69
N VAL A 926 14.85 4.03 -21.85
CA VAL A 926 14.65 3.40 -23.15
C VAL A 926 15.90 3.57 -24.00
N LEU A 927 16.48 2.46 -24.42
CA LEU A 927 17.69 2.42 -25.24
C LEU A 927 17.37 1.78 -26.60
N ASN A 928 17.88 2.36 -27.69
CA ASN A 928 17.63 1.91 -29.06
C ASN A 928 18.90 1.47 -29.81
N GLN A 929 20.03 1.33 -29.11
CA GLN A 929 21.30 0.92 -29.71
C GLN A 929 21.93 -0.23 -28.93
N SER A 930 22.16 -1.37 -29.59
CA SER A 930 22.64 -2.61 -28.96
C SER A 930 23.95 -2.45 -28.20
N VAL A 931 24.93 -1.70 -28.75
CA VAL A 931 26.23 -1.45 -28.10
C VAL A 931 26.05 -0.74 -26.76
N LEU A 932 25.17 0.26 -26.70
CA LEU A 932 24.88 0.98 -25.46
C LEU A 932 24.12 0.09 -24.46
N VAL A 933 23.23 -0.78 -24.94
CA VAL A 933 22.52 -1.77 -24.11
C VAL A 933 23.49 -2.76 -23.48
N GLU A 934 24.40 -3.35 -24.26
CA GLU A 934 25.43 -4.26 -23.76
C GLU A 934 26.36 -3.57 -22.76
N THR A 935 26.77 -2.34 -23.06
CA THR A 935 27.58 -1.51 -22.16
C THR A 935 26.85 -1.24 -20.86
N PHE A 936 25.56 -0.87 -20.91
CA PHE A 936 24.75 -0.63 -19.72
C PHE A 936 24.64 -1.90 -18.85
N TYR A 937 24.35 -3.06 -19.46
CA TYR A 937 24.25 -4.33 -18.74
C TYR A 937 25.58 -4.85 -18.18
N SER A 938 26.71 -4.32 -18.64
CA SER A 938 28.02 -4.61 -18.04
C SER A 938 28.16 -4.05 -16.61
N PHE A 939 27.28 -3.12 -16.21
CA PHE A 939 27.23 -2.52 -14.88
C PHE A 939 26.04 -3.03 -14.06
N PRO A 940 26.20 -4.07 -13.21
CA PRO A 940 25.17 -4.42 -12.25
C PRO A 940 25.01 -3.34 -11.16
N GLY A 941 24.07 -3.56 -10.23
CA GLY A 941 23.90 -2.72 -9.03
C GLY A 941 22.74 -1.73 -9.07
N LEU A 942 21.92 -1.74 -10.12
CA LEU A 942 20.71 -0.92 -10.17
C LEU A 942 19.65 -1.47 -9.21
N SER A 943 19.16 -0.62 -8.30
CA SER A 943 18.00 -0.96 -7.47
C SER A 943 16.76 -1.08 -8.34
N LYS A 944 16.12 -2.25 -8.31
CA LYS A 944 14.95 -2.55 -9.15
C LYS A 944 13.66 -2.23 -8.41
N PRO A 945 12.65 -1.67 -9.10
CA PRO A 945 11.34 -1.47 -8.50
C PRO A 945 10.73 -2.78 -8.02
N HIS A 946 10.24 -2.74 -6.79
CA HIS A 946 9.48 -3.82 -6.16
C HIS A 946 8.23 -4.18 -6.97
N ASN A 947 7.79 -5.44 -6.90
CA ASN A 947 6.62 -5.95 -7.60
C ASN A 947 5.32 -5.21 -7.28
N THR A 948 5.11 -4.76 -6.04
CA THR A 948 3.92 -3.96 -5.71
C THR A 948 3.96 -2.57 -6.36
N VAL A 949 5.15 -1.97 -6.48
CA VAL A 949 5.34 -0.69 -7.20
C VAL A 949 5.06 -0.89 -8.69
N LYS A 950 5.58 -1.96 -9.30
CA LYS A 950 5.30 -2.29 -10.71
C LYS A 950 3.80 -2.46 -10.96
N TYR A 951 3.11 -3.22 -10.10
CA TYR A 951 1.66 -3.41 -10.19
C TYR A 951 0.91 -2.07 -10.12
N ALA A 952 1.21 -1.26 -9.10
CA ALA A 952 0.56 0.04 -8.91
C ALA A 952 0.80 0.97 -10.11
N ILE A 953 2.04 1.04 -10.61
CA ILE A 953 2.39 1.84 -11.79
C ILE A 953 1.66 1.34 -13.04
N LYS A 954 1.62 0.02 -13.26
CA LYS A 954 0.90 -0.56 -14.39
C LYS A 954 -0.59 -0.19 -14.35
N LYS A 955 -1.22 -0.32 -13.18
CA LYS A 955 -2.63 0.05 -12.99
C LYS A 955 -2.86 1.53 -13.26
N LEU A 956 -1.99 2.41 -12.77
CA LEU A 956 -2.09 3.86 -12.99
C LEU A 956 -1.90 4.24 -14.47
N LEU A 957 -0.97 3.58 -15.17
CA LEU A 957 -0.81 3.75 -16.61
C LEU A 957 -2.07 3.32 -17.37
N SER A 958 -2.68 2.19 -17.00
CA SER A 958 -3.94 1.75 -17.60
C SER A 958 -5.08 2.74 -17.35
N LEU A 959 -5.24 3.24 -16.11
CA LEU A 959 -6.26 4.25 -15.79
C LEU A 959 -6.03 5.55 -16.58
N ARG A 960 -4.77 5.91 -16.80
CA ARG A 960 -4.40 7.07 -17.63
C ARG A 960 -4.72 6.85 -19.11
N GLU A 961 -4.67 5.63 -19.63
CA GLU A 961 -5.00 5.38 -21.03
C GLU A 961 -6.50 5.45 -21.33
N GLN A 962 -7.35 5.10 -20.35
CA GLN A 962 -8.80 4.94 -20.53
C GLN A 962 -9.60 6.25 -20.73
N LYS A 963 -8.97 7.44 -20.68
CA LYS A 963 -9.54 8.81 -20.82
C LYS A 963 -11.04 8.91 -21.20
N PRO A 964 -11.88 9.70 -20.48
CA PRO A 964 -11.65 10.40 -19.20
C PRO A 964 -11.90 9.50 -17.97
N GLY A 965 -11.46 9.95 -16.80
CA GLY A 965 -11.70 9.26 -15.52
C GLY A 965 -11.02 9.97 -14.35
N ASP A 966 -11.29 9.53 -13.12
CA ASP A 966 -10.89 10.17 -11.87
C ASP A 966 -9.40 10.59 -11.80
N LEU A 967 -8.50 9.78 -12.39
CA LEU A 967 -7.07 10.10 -12.41
C LEU A 967 -6.76 11.32 -13.30
N TRP A 968 -7.42 11.45 -14.45
CA TRP A 968 -7.24 12.61 -15.33
C TRP A 968 -7.82 13.88 -14.73
N ASP A 969 -8.95 13.78 -14.04
CA ASP A 969 -9.55 14.92 -13.34
C ASP A 969 -8.61 15.42 -12.25
N ALA A 970 -8.00 14.51 -11.48
CA ALA A 970 -6.98 14.86 -10.49
C ALA A 970 -5.72 15.50 -11.11
N ILE A 971 -5.24 14.97 -12.25
CA ILE A 971 -4.12 15.58 -13.01
C ILE A 971 -4.48 17.00 -13.47
N ALA A 972 -5.67 17.20 -14.03
CA ALA A 972 -6.13 18.51 -14.50
C ALA A 972 -6.27 19.51 -13.34
N GLU A 973 -6.79 19.07 -12.19
CA GLU A 973 -6.87 19.88 -10.96
C GLU A 973 -5.47 20.29 -10.49
N HIS A 974 -4.53 19.36 -10.45
CA HIS A 974 -3.15 19.63 -10.05
C HIS A 974 -2.45 20.62 -11.00
N ILE A 975 -2.63 20.48 -12.32
CA ILE A 975 -2.11 21.43 -13.31
C ILE A 975 -2.68 22.83 -13.06
N LYS A 976 -3.99 22.94 -12.81
CA LYS A 976 -4.65 24.22 -12.48
C LYS A 976 -4.10 24.83 -11.19
N ASN A 977 -3.89 24.02 -10.16
CA ASN A 977 -3.32 24.45 -8.89
C ASN A 977 -1.87 24.95 -9.05
N LEU A 978 -1.02 24.20 -9.77
CA LEU A 978 0.35 24.60 -10.06
C LEU A 978 0.41 25.89 -10.89
N LYS A 979 -0.46 26.05 -11.88
CA LYS A 979 -0.57 27.28 -12.68
C LYS A 979 -0.95 28.49 -11.80
N SER A 980 -1.93 28.32 -10.91
CA SER A 980 -2.32 29.34 -9.94
C SER A 980 -1.18 29.72 -9.01
N ARG A 981 -0.49 28.72 -8.44
CA ARG A 981 0.67 28.93 -7.56
C ARG A 981 1.84 29.60 -8.26
N SER A 982 2.16 29.20 -9.49
CA SER A 982 3.15 29.86 -10.33
C SER A 982 2.84 31.36 -10.47
N LYS A 983 1.59 31.71 -10.81
CA LYS A 983 1.17 33.12 -10.91
C LYS A 983 1.35 33.88 -9.59
N ARG A 984 0.91 33.29 -8.47
CA ARG A 984 1.02 33.91 -7.13
C ARG A 984 2.47 34.08 -6.68
N LEU A 985 3.32 33.08 -6.92
CA LEU A 985 4.75 33.15 -6.61
C LEU A 985 5.42 34.23 -7.46
N LYS A 986 5.15 34.27 -8.77
CA LYS A 986 5.64 35.33 -9.67
C LYS A 986 5.30 36.71 -9.15
N GLU A 987 4.01 36.97 -8.89
CA GLU A 987 3.55 38.28 -8.38
C GLU A 987 4.24 38.65 -7.06
N THR A 988 4.48 37.68 -6.17
CA THR A 988 5.14 37.90 -4.88
C THR A 988 6.62 38.22 -5.06
N LEU A 989 7.33 37.45 -5.90
CA LEU A 989 8.74 37.65 -6.23
C LEU A 989 8.96 39.01 -6.91
N GLU A 990 8.15 39.38 -7.91
CA GLU A 990 8.23 40.67 -8.59
C GLU A 990 7.99 41.85 -7.63
N LYS A 991 6.96 41.76 -6.77
CA LYS A 991 6.71 42.75 -5.69
C LYS A 991 7.87 42.83 -4.69
N CYS A 992 8.66 41.77 -4.59
CA CYS A 992 9.88 41.70 -3.79
C CYS A 992 11.14 41.94 -4.63
N GLY A 993 11.05 42.56 -5.81
CA GLY A 993 12.21 43.03 -6.56
C GLY A 993 13.07 41.93 -7.20
N TRP A 994 12.49 40.76 -7.46
CA TRP A 994 13.08 39.70 -8.26
C TRP A 994 12.64 39.80 -9.73
N ASP A 995 13.55 39.48 -10.66
CA ASP A 995 13.23 39.31 -12.08
C ASP A 995 12.88 37.84 -12.32
N VAL A 996 11.59 37.56 -12.58
CA VAL A 996 11.07 36.20 -12.69
C VAL A 996 11.06 35.75 -14.15
N LEU A 997 11.54 34.53 -14.41
CA LEU A 997 11.27 33.84 -15.67
C LEU A 997 9.98 33.04 -15.50
N GLU A 998 8.93 33.42 -16.24
CA GLU A 998 7.63 32.78 -16.13
C GLU A 998 7.64 31.36 -16.70
N PRO A 999 7.32 30.32 -15.90
CA PRO A 999 7.30 28.95 -16.36
C PRO A 999 6.00 28.65 -17.12
N CYS A 1000 6.08 27.74 -18.08
CA CYS A 1000 4.94 27.23 -18.85
C CYS A 1000 4.44 25.87 -18.36
N GLY A 1001 5.17 25.20 -17.46
CA GLY A 1001 4.80 23.88 -16.94
C GLY A 1001 5.71 23.39 -15.81
N GLY A 1002 5.37 22.22 -15.31
CA GLY A 1002 6.16 21.53 -14.28
C GLY A 1002 5.96 22.10 -12.88
N VAL A 1003 6.99 21.94 -12.05
CA VAL A 1003 6.93 22.22 -10.60
C VAL A 1003 7.96 23.25 -10.14
N SER A 1004 8.67 23.91 -11.06
CA SER A 1004 9.78 24.81 -10.74
C SER A 1004 9.69 26.13 -11.51
N MET A 1005 10.28 27.17 -10.92
CA MET A 1005 10.42 28.52 -11.46
C MET A 1005 11.82 29.03 -11.12
N VAL A 1006 12.41 29.84 -12.00
CA VAL A 1006 13.65 30.54 -11.71
C VAL A 1006 13.45 32.05 -11.65
N ALA A 1007 14.15 32.71 -10.73
CA ALA A 1007 14.11 34.15 -10.57
C ALA A 1007 15.45 34.72 -10.11
N LYS A 1008 15.76 35.94 -10.54
CA LYS A 1008 16.99 36.65 -10.20
C LYS A 1008 16.74 37.73 -9.15
N PRO A 1009 17.47 37.79 -8.03
CA PRO A 1009 17.28 38.76 -6.95
C PRO A 1009 17.86 40.14 -7.28
N SER A 1010 17.48 40.73 -8.42
CA SER A 1010 18.12 41.93 -8.98
C SER A 1010 18.10 43.13 -8.04
N SER A 1011 17.08 43.27 -7.20
CA SER A 1011 17.00 44.35 -6.21
C SER A 1011 17.88 44.14 -4.97
N TYR A 1012 18.49 42.97 -4.78
CA TYR A 1012 19.25 42.60 -3.59
C TYR A 1012 20.74 42.39 -3.83
N LEU A 1013 21.12 41.96 -5.04
CA LEU A 1013 22.52 41.75 -5.37
C LEU A 1013 23.35 43.01 -5.09
N ASN A 1014 24.51 42.82 -4.47
CA ASN A 1014 25.42 43.85 -3.98
C ASN A 1014 24.94 44.71 -2.80
N LYS A 1015 23.77 44.45 -2.20
CA LYS A 1015 23.35 45.10 -0.96
C LYS A 1015 23.93 44.38 0.27
N SER A 1016 24.24 45.15 1.30
CA SER A 1016 24.66 44.60 2.60
C SER A 1016 23.45 44.24 3.45
N VAL A 1017 23.52 43.10 4.14
CA VAL A 1017 22.52 42.69 5.14
C VAL A 1017 23.22 42.34 6.44
N LYS A 1018 22.64 42.75 7.57
CA LYS A 1018 23.18 42.49 8.91
C LYS A 1018 22.52 41.25 9.49
N PHE A 1019 23.33 40.29 9.94
CA PHE A 1019 22.86 39.08 10.60
C PHE A 1019 23.46 38.92 12.00
N LYS A 1020 22.70 38.24 12.85
CA LYS A 1020 23.21 37.73 14.14
C LYS A 1020 24.07 36.50 13.86
N LYS A 1021 25.31 36.49 14.34
CA LYS A 1021 26.15 35.28 14.30
C LYS A 1021 25.53 34.21 15.22
N SER A 1022 25.31 33.01 14.69
CA SER A 1022 25.08 31.84 15.55
C SER A 1022 26.40 31.44 16.22
N PRO A 1023 26.38 31.00 17.50
CA PRO A 1023 27.57 30.50 18.16
C PRO A 1023 27.87 29.11 17.60
N ASN A 1024 28.83 28.98 16.68
CA ASN A 1024 29.39 27.67 16.34
C ASN A 1024 30.79 27.55 16.93
N ASP A 1025 30.99 26.40 17.58
CA ASP A 1025 32.22 25.79 18.07
C ASP A 1025 32.93 26.43 19.28
N GLY A 1026 32.64 25.84 20.45
CA GLY A 1026 33.62 25.56 21.49
C GLY A 1026 34.36 26.75 22.10
N GLY A 1027 33.73 27.43 23.06
CA GLY A 1027 34.47 28.14 24.11
C GLY A 1027 34.10 29.61 24.29
N SER A 1028 33.60 29.89 25.50
CA SER A 1028 33.47 31.21 26.15
C SER A 1028 32.33 32.14 25.71
N THR A 1029 31.61 32.58 26.73
CA THR A 1029 30.69 33.71 26.79
C THR A 1029 31.30 34.97 26.18
N GLN A 1030 30.95 35.30 24.94
CA GLN A 1030 31.25 36.59 24.32
C GLN A 1030 30.01 37.25 23.70
N LYS A 1031 30.01 38.59 23.77
CA LYS A 1031 28.93 39.51 23.39
C LYS A 1031 28.46 39.33 21.94
N GLU A 1032 27.14 39.49 21.77
CA GLU A 1032 26.42 39.56 20.49
C GLU A 1032 27.17 40.44 19.46
N THR A 1033 27.71 39.83 18.42
CA THR A 1033 28.38 40.54 17.31
C THR A 1033 27.53 40.40 16.04
N MET A 1034 27.05 41.52 15.50
CA MET A 1034 26.36 41.59 14.21
C MET A 1034 27.39 41.53 13.08
N SER A 1035 27.23 40.61 12.13
CA SER A 1035 28.06 40.53 10.92
C SER A 1035 27.31 41.10 9.72
N GLU A 1036 27.94 42.01 8.98
CA GLU A 1036 27.43 42.56 7.72
C GLU A 1036 27.94 41.71 6.55
N VAL A 1037 27.03 41.17 5.74
CA VAL A 1037 27.36 40.35 4.56
C VAL A 1037 26.80 41.04 3.32
N LYS A 1038 27.65 41.23 2.31
CA LYS A 1038 27.23 41.74 1.00
C LYS A 1038 26.63 40.60 0.17
N LEU A 1039 25.41 40.75 -0.29
CA LEU A 1039 24.70 39.73 -1.06
C LEU A 1039 25.30 39.55 -2.46
N ASP A 1040 25.54 38.30 -2.82
CA ASP A 1040 25.96 37.87 -4.15
C ASP A 1040 25.28 36.53 -4.53
N ASP A 1041 25.59 36.02 -5.71
CA ASP A 1041 25.02 34.77 -6.23
C ASP A 1041 25.39 33.55 -5.38
N SER A 1042 26.53 33.57 -4.70
CA SER A 1042 27.05 32.44 -3.92
C SER A 1042 26.46 32.36 -2.51
N ASN A 1043 26.05 33.49 -1.93
CA ASN A 1043 25.61 33.55 -0.54
C ASN A 1043 24.10 33.81 -0.34
N ILE A 1044 23.37 34.17 -1.41
CA ILE A 1044 21.94 34.50 -1.33
C ILE A 1044 21.09 33.37 -0.73
N ARG A 1045 21.39 32.12 -1.09
CA ARG A 1045 20.74 30.91 -0.58
C ARG A 1045 20.88 30.80 0.94
N GLU A 1046 22.12 30.85 1.43
CA GLU A 1046 22.39 30.73 2.86
C GLU A 1046 21.77 31.86 3.67
N VAL A 1047 21.79 33.07 3.11
CA VAL A 1047 21.26 34.26 3.75
C VAL A 1047 19.74 34.18 3.88
N ILE A 1048 19.03 33.78 2.83
CA ILE A 1048 17.57 33.57 2.88
C ILE A 1048 17.23 32.50 3.91
N HIS A 1049 17.91 31.35 3.86
CA HIS A 1049 17.73 30.26 4.82
C HIS A 1049 17.92 30.74 6.28
N LYS A 1050 19.02 31.44 6.59
CA LYS A 1050 19.29 31.94 7.94
C LYS A 1050 18.28 33.01 8.40
N ALA A 1051 17.75 33.81 7.47
CA ALA A 1051 16.83 34.90 7.78
C ALA A 1051 15.38 34.43 8.01
N THR A 1052 14.91 33.46 7.23
CA THR A 1052 13.48 33.11 7.17
C THR A 1052 13.18 31.62 7.33
N GLY A 1053 14.18 30.74 7.22
CA GLY A 1053 14.00 29.28 7.20
C GLY A 1053 13.58 28.72 5.83
N LEU A 1054 13.54 29.56 4.79
CA LEU A 1054 13.20 29.14 3.42
C LEU A 1054 14.43 28.56 2.72
N CYS A 1055 14.32 27.33 2.22
CA CYS A 1055 15.38 26.64 1.50
C CYS A 1055 15.13 26.76 -0.01
N ILE A 1056 16.09 27.32 -0.76
CA ILE A 1056 16.05 27.48 -2.23
C ILE A 1056 17.37 26.99 -2.84
N ASN A 1057 17.45 26.85 -4.16
CA ASN A 1057 18.74 26.66 -4.85
C ASN A 1057 19.22 27.97 -5.50
N SER A 1058 20.52 28.25 -5.52
CA SER A 1058 21.10 29.47 -6.10
C SER A 1058 21.47 29.31 -7.58
N GLY A 1059 22.09 30.36 -8.16
CA GLY A 1059 22.67 30.31 -9.51
C GLY A 1059 23.74 29.23 -9.68
N SER A 1060 24.40 28.80 -8.60
CA SER A 1060 25.39 27.72 -8.68
C SER A 1060 24.77 26.35 -8.94
N TRP A 1061 23.56 26.09 -8.42
CA TRP A 1061 22.80 24.87 -8.70
C TRP A 1061 22.15 24.91 -10.07
N THR A 1062 21.55 26.05 -10.46
CA THR A 1062 20.88 26.16 -11.77
C THR A 1062 21.89 26.21 -12.93
N GLY A 1063 23.14 26.58 -12.65
CA GLY A 1063 24.15 26.87 -13.66
C GLY A 1063 23.86 28.16 -14.45
N ILE A 1064 22.86 28.93 -14.04
CA ILE A 1064 22.49 30.21 -14.66
C ILE A 1064 22.91 31.34 -13.71
N PRO A 1065 23.86 32.21 -14.10
CA PRO A 1065 24.38 33.25 -13.22
C PRO A 1065 23.29 34.16 -12.61
N GLY A 1066 23.18 34.16 -11.29
CA GLY A 1066 22.23 34.98 -10.54
C GLY A 1066 20.81 34.42 -10.43
N TYR A 1067 20.44 33.34 -11.11
CA TYR A 1067 19.07 32.83 -11.11
C TYR A 1067 18.89 31.71 -10.10
N CYS A 1068 18.10 31.98 -9.07
CA CYS A 1068 17.73 31.01 -8.04
C CYS A 1068 16.50 30.20 -8.50
N ARG A 1069 16.41 28.95 -8.05
CA ARG A 1069 15.25 28.07 -8.29
C ARG A 1069 14.31 28.07 -7.08
N PHE A 1070 13.02 28.03 -7.37
CA PHE A 1070 11.93 27.84 -6.44
C PHE A 1070 11.01 26.70 -6.92
N THR A 1071 10.73 25.70 -6.08
CA THR A 1071 9.74 24.65 -6.37
C THR A 1071 8.36 24.96 -5.80
N ILE A 1072 7.30 24.70 -6.57
CA ILE A 1072 5.91 25.07 -6.21
C ILE A 1072 4.99 23.88 -5.88
N ALA A 1073 5.52 22.66 -5.90
CA ALA A 1073 4.80 21.43 -5.55
C ALA A 1073 4.79 21.20 -4.02
N LEU A 1074 4.29 22.18 -3.27
CA LEU A 1074 4.19 22.16 -1.80
C LEU A 1074 2.77 21.78 -1.31
N GLU A 1075 2.62 21.46 -0.03
CA GLU A 1075 1.30 21.55 0.62
C GLU A 1075 0.82 23.01 0.61
N GLU A 1076 -0.49 23.27 0.60
CA GLU A 1076 -1.03 24.64 0.54
C GLU A 1076 -0.55 25.51 1.71
N SER A 1077 -0.56 24.97 2.92
CA SER A 1077 -0.06 25.65 4.13
C SER A 1077 1.42 26.04 4.01
N GLU A 1078 2.27 25.14 3.52
CA GLU A 1078 3.70 25.40 3.31
C GLU A 1078 3.94 26.39 2.17
N PHE A 1079 3.13 26.35 1.11
CA PHE A 1079 3.20 27.32 0.01
C PHE A 1079 2.89 28.74 0.49
N GLU A 1080 1.83 28.94 1.27
CA GLU A 1080 1.53 30.25 1.87
C GLU A 1080 2.69 30.75 2.74
N ARG A 1081 3.20 29.89 3.63
CA ARG A 1081 4.34 30.22 4.49
C ARG A 1081 5.59 30.56 3.68
N ALA A 1082 5.81 29.93 2.52
CA ALA A 1082 6.92 30.24 1.63
C ALA A 1082 6.79 31.66 1.05
N LEU A 1083 5.59 32.06 0.62
CA LEU A 1083 5.33 33.42 0.13
C LEU A 1083 5.59 34.46 1.23
N ASP A 1084 5.13 34.19 2.46
CA ASP A 1084 5.39 35.04 3.62
C ASP A 1084 6.88 35.17 3.93
N CYS A 1085 7.64 34.07 3.80
CA CYS A 1085 9.10 34.10 3.97
C CYS A 1085 9.78 35.00 2.92
N ILE A 1086 9.36 34.96 1.66
CA ILE A 1086 9.89 35.83 0.60
C ILE A 1086 9.62 37.31 0.93
N VAL A 1087 8.40 37.63 1.39
CA VAL A 1087 8.03 38.99 1.81
C VAL A 1087 8.83 39.45 3.03
N LYS A 1088 8.97 38.59 4.04
CA LYS A 1088 9.76 38.88 5.25
C LYS A 1088 11.23 39.12 4.94
N PHE A 1089 11.79 38.38 3.99
CA PHE A 1089 13.18 38.58 3.56
C PHE A 1089 13.39 39.98 2.96
N ARG A 1090 12.48 40.45 2.10
CA ARG A 1090 12.51 41.82 1.56
C ARG A 1090 12.56 42.87 2.67
N ASP A 1091 11.73 42.71 3.69
CA ASP A 1091 11.62 43.67 4.79
C ASP A 1091 12.87 43.66 5.69
N THR A 1092 13.56 42.51 5.76
CA THR A 1092 14.86 42.39 6.46
C THR A 1092 15.98 43.14 5.73
N ILE A 1093 15.90 43.32 4.41
CA ILE A 1093 16.89 44.06 3.62
C ILE A 1093 16.61 45.57 3.60
N LYS A 1094 15.35 45.99 3.80
CA LYS A 1094 14.96 47.40 3.82
C LYS A 1094 15.28 48.11 5.14
N ASN A 1095 15.46 47.36 6.23
CA ASN A 1095 15.84 47.83 7.57
C ASN A 1095 17.34 47.64 7.80
#